data_AF-A0A932PM00-F1
#
_entry.id   AF-A0A932PM00-F1
#
_cell.length_a   1.000
_cell.length_b   1.000
_cell.length_c   1.000
_cell.angle_alpha   90.00
_cell.angle_beta   90.00
_cell.angle_gamma   90.00
#
_symmetry.space_group_name_H-M   'P 1'
#
loop_
_entity.id
_entity.type
_entity.pdbx_description
1 polymer ?
#
loop_
_entity_poly.entity_id
_entity_poly.type
_entity_poly.pdbx_seq_one_letter_code
_entity_poly.pdbx_strand_id
1 'polypeptide(L)'
;MFDIEASLDSRLLAVPRNRPTVVFPEALDARTIEAACFLGRFIRPVFLAPESAVRAMAARDLSHLGEDRVAYTFSESAFLDPASRPDLVEAFAAACVAWNRSQGRALTLDEARIQVSEPGHFGIWAVKLGHADTVVGGAIHEPKAFFRPMVDLLAHRDVTCEAGIFVLPDEHPEDVYPHNIVVFGDVGVNASMSPRILAEVAVGTCAVARDLIPEEVLPEIRCAMVSYSNRGSDEGPSPELVRQAADLVPAILAERVAHSPRYGTIHIRSEVKVSVALSRRSAGLYDADGLPWEGGPSVIVCPNLDMGNLLYHLYGTRFPDARKFPVMFGLRFQGVDLAMDCTPEDIRLAVKASVMRLHAYGEWDRTPKDTFFRRHRVLVLNPGSTSTKTSVYEGDEERCTEEIQHASEALKGFEGKPITDQFSFRKDAVLRFLADQGLSLADLDAVAGRGGLLRPIPHGTWNVGEAMLKDLREGKRGEHASNLGALIAAELVAGTGKPAFIVDPVVVDEVEEKVKITGVKELPRRVVSHALNQIATARRFAEERETFYERINVIVAHMGGGITVGAHRKGHYLDVNNGLDGEGPFSPQRSGSLPPGQLIDLCFSGKYTKTEMKLLNKGRGGLIDLLGTADMREVERRVDEGDAEAGLVYSAMVYQIAKNITALAPAFEGEPIDAILLTGGMARSKKLVADLTRYTVSLGCPVKVYPGENEMAALAKGALRVLAGREVAKDYLPAN
;
A
#
# COMPACT_ATOMS: atom_id res chain seq x y z
N MET A 1 25.78 -6.09 -9.97
CA MET A 1 25.27 -4.78 -9.57
C MET A 1 24.45 -4.84 -8.28
N PHE A 2 24.68 -3.93 -7.32
CA PHE A 2 23.71 -3.67 -6.26
C PHE A 2 22.45 -3.06 -6.87
N ASP A 3 21.32 -3.79 -6.82
CA ASP A 3 20.04 -3.29 -7.30
C ASP A 3 19.42 -2.35 -6.25
N ILE A 4 19.76 -1.07 -6.35
CA ILE A 4 19.28 -0.03 -5.43
C ILE A 4 17.76 0.13 -5.49
N GLU A 5 17.15 -0.10 -6.65
CA GLU A 5 15.71 0.01 -6.79
C GLU A 5 14.99 -1.13 -6.06
N ALA A 6 15.39 -2.38 -6.30
CA ALA A 6 14.82 -3.53 -5.61
C ALA A 6 15.03 -3.43 -4.08
N SER A 7 16.17 -2.87 -3.66
CA SER A 7 16.46 -2.60 -2.24
C SER A 7 15.50 -1.55 -1.64
N LEU A 8 15.21 -0.47 -2.36
CA LEU A 8 14.24 0.55 -1.92
C LEU A 8 12.83 -0.04 -1.87
N ASP A 9 12.41 -0.77 -2.90
CA ASP A 9 11.08 -1.37 -3.00
C ASP A 9 10.83 -2.37 -1.86
N SER A 10 11.77 -3.27 -1.61
CA SER A 10 11.65 -4.24 -0.53
C SER A 10 11.51 -3.57 0.83
N ARG A 11 12.22 -2.47 1.08
CA ARG A 11 12.16 -1.75 2.37
C ARG A 11 10.90 -0.93 2.51
N LEU A 12 10.42 -0.30 1.44
CA LEU A 12 9.14 0.41 1.42
C LEU A 12 7.96 -0.55 1.63
N LEU A 13 8.02 -1.77 1.08
CA LEU A 13 6.97 -2.77 1.20
C LEU A 13 7.02 -3.58 2.50
N ALA A 14 8.16 -3.59 3.21
CA ALA A 14 8.35 -4.39 4.43
C ALA A 14 7.43 -3.97 5.58
N VAL A 15 7.06 -2.68 5.65
CA VAL A 15 6.20 -2.14 6.71
C VAL A 15 4.99 -1.46 6.05
N PRO A 16 3.76 -1.95 6.28
CA PRO A 16 2.56 -1.28 5.80
C PRO A 16 2.46 0.11 6.44
N ARG A 17 2.64 1.16 5.64
CA ARG A 17 2.50 2.57 6.05
C ARG A 17 1.49 3.26 5.14
N ASN A 18 0.93 4.38 5.63
CA ASN A 18 0.18 5.28 4.77
C ASN A 18 1.07 5.75 3.62
N ARG A 19 0.49 5.87 2.42
CA ARG A 19 1.20 6.45 1.27
C ARG A 19 1.27 7.97 1.42
N PRO A 20 2.47 8.59 1.43
CA PRO A 20 2.59 10.04 1.48
C PRO A 20 2.01 10.69 0.23
N THR A 21 1.46 11.88 0.41
CA THR A 21 0.96 12.75 -0.65
C THR A 21 2.14 13.48 -1.27
N VAL A 22 2.42 13.21 -2.54
CA VAL A 22 3.57 13.78 -3.26
C VAL A 22 3.08 14.63 -4.41
N VAL A 23 3.50 15.90 -4.42
CA VAL A 23 3.06 16.90 -5.40
C VAL A 23 4.07 17.02 -6.53
N PHE A 24 3.58 16.89 -7.75
CA PHE A 24 4.30 17.08 -9.00
C PHE A 24 3.83 18.40 -9.66
N PRO A 25 4.53 19.52 -9.45
CA PRO A 25 4.27 20.79 -10.11
C PRO A 25 4.54 20.75 -11.62
N GLU A 26 5.45 19.88 -12.06
CA GLU A 26 5.84 19.70 -13.46
C GLU A 26 4.95 18.62 -14.12
N ALA A 27 3.65 18.70 -13.90
CA ALA A 27 2.66 17.67 -14.26
C ALA A 27 2.47 17.45 -15.77
N LEU A 28 3.06 18.30 -16.61
CA LEU A 28 3.02 18.21 -18.07
C LEU A 28 4.37 17.79 -18.68
N ASP A 29 5.34 17.40 -17.87
CA ASP A 29 6.57 16.75 -18.33
C ASP A 29 6.36 15.22 -18.40
N ALA A 30 6.65 14.63 -19.56
CA ALA A 30 6.42 13.19 -19.78
C ALA A 30 7.25 12.31 -18.83
N ARG A 31 8.46 12.74 -18.44
CA ARG A 31 9.34 11.97 -17.55
C ARG A 31 8.77 11.93 -16.14
N THR A 32 8.19 13.04 -15.68
CA THR A 32 7.48 13.12 -14.40
C THR A 32 6.27 12.18 -14.35
N ILE A 33 5.46 12.17 -15.41
CA ILE A 33 4.28 11.28 -15.50
C ILE A 33 4.72 9.82 -15.57
N GLU A 34 5.75 9.50 -16.35
CA GLU A 34 6.31 8.15 -16.45
C GLU A 34 6.84 7.67 -15.11
N ALA A 35 7.61 8.49 -14.39
CA ALA A 35 8.11 8.15 -13.06
C ALA A 35 6.97 7.84 -12.08
N ALA A 36 5.94 8.70 -12.05
CA ALA A 36 4.75 8.51 -11.22
C ALA A 36 4.04 7.18 -11.52
N CYS A 37 4.11 6.68 -12.76
CA CYS A 37 3.53 5.40 -13.18
C CYS A 37 4.16 4.16 -12.53
N PHE A 38 5.27 4.31 -11.83
CA PHE A 38 5.95 3.26 -11.05
C PHE A 38 6.03 3.60 -9.55
N LEU A 39 5.30 4.64 -9.12
CA LEU A 39 5.29 5.11 -7.74
C LEU A 39 3.92 4.92 -7.06
N GLY A 40 2.87 4.53 -7.79
CA GLY A 40 1.48 4.47 -7.30
C GLY A 40 1.28 3.60 -6.05
N ARG A 41 2.12 2.58 -5.84
CA ARG A 41 2.10 1.76 -4.61
C ARG A 41 2.75 2.41 -3.40
N PHE A 42 3.63 3.38 -3.62
CA PHE A 42 4.44 4.01 -2.58
C PHE A 42 3.92 5.39 -2.20
N ILE A 43 3.26 6.10 -3.11
CA ILE A 43 2.81 7.48 -2.91
C ILE A 43 1.37 7.67 -3.37
N ARG A 44 0.77 8.80 -2.97
CA ARG A 44 -0.44 9.37 -3.55
C ARG A 44 -0.06 10.57 -4.43
N PRO A 45 0.01 10.42 -5.76
CA PRO A 45 0.47 11.49 -6.65
C PRO A 45 -0.56 12.63 -6.75
N VAL A 46 -0.09 13.87 -6.71
CA VAL A 46 -0.88 15.05 -7.02
C VAL A 46 -0.24 15.75 -8.21
N PHE A 47 -0.93 15.79 -9.34
CA PHE A 47 -0.49 16.50 -10.53
C PHE A 47 -1.08 17.92 -10.52
N LEU A 48 -0.23 18.95 -10.51
CA LEU A 48 -0.69 20.35 -10.56
C LEU A 48 -1.02 20.81 -11.99
N ALA A 49 -1.94 20.09 -12.63
CA ALA A 49 -2.50 20.42 -13.95
C ALA A 49 -3.90 19.80 -14.09
N PRO A 50 -4.73 20.28 -15.04
CA PRO A 50 -5.99 19.64 -15.38
C PRO A 50 -5.79 18.18 -15.81
N GLU A 51 -6.67 17.29 -15.34
CA GLU A 51 -6.60 15.84 -15.65
C GLU A 51 -6.57 15.55 -17.15
N SER A 52 -7.36 16.28 -17.94
CA SER A 52 -7.40 16.14 -19.39
C SER A 52 -6.06 16.42 -20.06
N ALA A 53 -5.30 17.39 -19.56
CA ALA A 53 -3.99 17.75 -20.09
C ALA A 53 -2.93 16.69 -19.75
N VAL A 54 -2.92 16.18 -18.51
CA VAL A 54 -2.02 15.10 -18.08
C VAL A 54 -2.29 13.81 -18.86
N ARG A 55 -3.57 13.47 -19.06
CA ARG A 55 -3.97 12.31 -19.87
C ARG A 55 -3.56 12.46 -21.34
N ALA A 56 -3.71 13.65 -21.93
CA ALA A 56 -3.28 13.91 -23.30
C ALA A 56 -1.75 13.79 -23.45
N MET A 57 -1.00 14.28 -22.48
CA MET A 57 0.46 14.13 -22.43
C MET A 57 0.87 12.66 -22.39
N ALA A 58 0.29 11.88 -21.48
CA ALA A 58 0.57 10.45 -21.36
C ALA A 58 0.21 9.67 -22.63
N ALA A 59 -0.94 9.94 -23.24
CA ALA A 59 -1.36 9.27 -24.47
C ALA A 59 -0.41 9.55 -25.65
N ARG A 60 0.19 10.75 -25.69
CA ARG A 60 1.12 11.14 -26.76
C ARG A 60 2.51 10.55 -26.55
N ASP A 61 3.06 10.68 -25.34
CA ASP A 61 4.49 10.46 -25.10
C ASP A 61 4.80 9.16 -24.36
N LEU A 62 3.81 8.50 -23.75
CA LEU A 62 3.99 7.29 -22.93
C LEU A 62 3.34 6.04 -23.53
N SER A 63 3.22 6.00 -24.86
CA SER A 63 2.66 4.84 -25.57
C SER A 63 3.49 3.55 -25.42
N HIS A 64 4.76 3.66 -25.00
CA HIS A 64 5.61 2.52 -24.65
C HIS A 64 5.24 1.90 -23.29
N LEU A 65 4.53 2.63 -22.43
CA LEU A 65 3.97 2.08 -21.21
C LEU A 65 2.66 1.35 -21.53
N GLY A 66 2.44 0.19 -20.91
CA GLY A 66 1.15 -0.48 -21.00
C GLY A 66 0.03 0.43 -20.48
N GLU A 67 -1.07 0.51 -21.23
CA GLU A 67 -2.25 1.33 -20.88
C GLU A 67 -2.71 1.10 -19.44
N ASP A 68 -2.53 -0.14 -18.96
CA ASP A 68 -2.95 -0.53 -17.64
C ASP A 68 -2.25 0.22 -16.52
N ARG A 69 -0.94 0.43 -16.69
CA ARG A 69 -0.07 1.08 -15.71
C ARG A 69 -0.41 2.56 -15.57
N VAL A 70 -0.65 3.23 -16.70
CA VAL A 70 -1.06 4.64 -16.73
C VAL A 70 -2.44 4.79 -16.10
N ALA A 71 -3.39 3.93 -16.49
CA ALA A 71 -4.75 3.95 -15.95
C ALA A 71 -4.78 3.73 -14.43
N TYR A 72 -4.00 2.78 -13.90
CA TYR A 72 -3.90 2.52 -12.47
C TYR A 72 -3.38 3.73 -11.72
N THR A 73 -2.27 4.30 -12.20
CA THR A 73 -1.64 5.48 -11.58
C THR A 73 -2.60 6.64 -11.51
N PHE A 74 -3.32 6.92 -12.59
CA PHE A 74 -4.28 8.02 -12.63
C PHE A 74 -5.49 7.77 -11.73
N SER A 75 -5.93 6.52 -11.56
CA SER A 75 -6.98 6.19 -10.59
C SER A 75 -6.57 6.40 -9.13
N GLU A 76 -5.27 6.40 -8.87
CA GLU A 76 -4.66 6.63 -7.56
C GLU A 76 -4.16 8.07 -7.36
N SER A 77 -4.37 8.96 -8.33
CA SER A 77 -3.86 10.32 -8.35
C SER A 77 -4.95 11.37 -8.13
N ALA A 78 -4.54 12.56 -7.69
CA ALA A 78 -5.36 13.78 -7.75
C ALA A 78 -4.81 14.72 -8.83
N PHE A 79 -5.71 15.46 -9.48
CA PHE A 79 -5.38 16.44 -10.50
C PHE A 79 -5.92 17.79 -10.07
N LEU A 80 -5.08 18.82 -10.07
CA LEU A 80 -5.48 20.15 -9.62
C LEU A 80 -4.81 21.23 -10.46
N ASP A 81 -5.60 22.07 -11.12
CA ASP A 81 -5.12 23.37 -11.57
C ASP A 81 -5.15 24.36 -10.39
N PRO A 82 -4.03 24.97 -9.97
CA PRO A 82 -4.03 26.01 -8.94
C PRO A 82 -5.10 27.08 -9.14
N ALA A 83 -5.34 27.51 -10.38
CA ALA A 83 -6.34 28.53 -10.70
C ALA A 83 -7.78 28.09 -10.39
N SER A 84 -8.06 26.78 -10.33
CA SER A 84 -9.37 26.24 -9.97
C SER A 84 -9.68 26.26 -8.47
N ARG A 85 -8.70 26.62 -7.62
CA ARG A 85 -8.80 26.65 -6.16
C ARG A 85 -8.45 28.03 -5.59
N PRO A 86 -9.27 29.06 -5.85
CA PRO A 86 -9.03 30.40 -5.31
C PRO A 86 -8.97 30.40 -3.78
N ASP A 87 -9.69 29.50 -3.12
CA ASP A 87 -9.63 29.32 -1.66
C ASP A 87 -8.22 28.94 -1.16
N LEU A 88 -7.52 28.05 -1.87
CA LEU A 88 -6.15 27.66 -1.52
C LEU A 88 -5.16 28.75 -1.92
N VAL A 89 -5.33 29.38 -3.09
CA VAL A 89 -4.47 30.49 -3.54
C VAL A 89 -4.50 31.64 -2.55
N GLU A 90 -5.68 32.05 -2.07
CA GLU A 90 -5.81 33.10 -1.04
C GLU A 90 -5.14 32.70 0.28
N ALA A 91 -5.36 31.47 0.74
CA ALA A 91 -4.75 30.98 1.97
C ALA A 91 -3.21 30.93 1.88
N PHE A 92 -2.68 30.47 0.73
CA PHE A 92 -1.25 30.37 0.49
C PHE A 92 -0.62 31.77 0.32
N ALA A 93 -1.30 32.69 -0.36
CA ALA A 93 -0.85 34.07 -0.53
C ALA A 93 -0.76 34.79 0.82
N ALA A 94 -1.76 34.63 1.69
CA ALA A 94 -1.74 35.20 3.04
C ALA A 94 -0.58 34.64 3.88
N ALA A 95 -0.34 33.34 3.82
CA ALA A 95 0.81 32.71 4.49
C ALA A 95 2.15 33.19 3.91
N CYS A 96 2.23 33.39 2.59
CA CYS A 96 3.41 33.90 1.91
C CYS A 96 3.78 35.32 2.33
N VAL A 97 2.80 36.22 2.42
CA VAL A 97 3.01 37.59 2.94
C VAL A 97 3.50 37.55 4.39
N ALA A 98 2.86 36.73 5.23
CA ALA A 98 3.25 36.61 6.65
C ALA A 98 4.68 36.08 6.81
N TRP A 99 5.05 35.06 6.04
CA TRP A 99 6.40 34.50 6.05
C TRP A 99 7.43 35.50 5.55
N ASN A 100 7.21 36.18 4.41
CA ASN A 100 8.14 37.19 3.90
C ASN A 100 8.34 38.33 4.91
N ARG A 101 7.27 38.78 5.58
CA ARG A 101 7.36 39.77 6.66
C ARG A 101 8.24 39.28 7.82
N SER A 102 8.14 38.00 8.19
CA SER A 102 9.01 37.41 9.23
C SER A 102 10.49 37.37 8.82
N GLN A 103 10.77 37.34 7.51
CA GLN A 103 12.12 37.40 6.94
C GLN A 103 12.60 38.84 6.67
N GLY A 104 11.81 39.86 7.07
CA GLY A 104 12.13 41.27 6.80
C GLY A 104 11.98 41.69 5.32
N ARG A 105 11.29 40.90 4.51
CA ARG A 105 11.03 41.15 3.08
C ARG A 105 9.63 41.74 2.89
N ALA A 106 9.50 42.73 2.02
CA ALA A 106 8.20 43.29 1.64
C ALA A 106 7.63 42.53 0.44
N LEU A 107 6.40 42.03 0.57
CA LEU A 107 5.64 41.40 -0.50
C LEU A 107 4.17 41.78 -0.33
N THR A 108 3.55 42.30 -1.38
CA THR A 108 2.11 42.61 -1.38
C THR A 108 1.28 41.33 -1.54
N LEU A 109 0.00 41.39 -1.15
CA LEU A 109 -0.88 40.24 -1.31
C LEU A 109 -1.12 39.87 -2.79
N ASP A 110 -1.17 40.86 -3.69
CA ASP A 110 -1.33 40.62 -5.12
C ASP A 110 -0.10 39.96 -5.75
N GLU A 111 1.11 40.40 -5.39
CA GLU A 111 2.34 39.72 -5.78
C GLU A 111 2.40 38.29 -5.23
N ALA A 112 1.98 38.10 -3.97
CA ALA A 112 1.92 36.77 -3.36
C ALA A 112 0.93 35.85 -4.09
N ARG A 113 -0.24 36.34 -4.50
CA ARG A 113 -1.22 35.57 -5.31
C ARG A 113 -0.63 35.10 -6.62
N ILE A 114 0.04 35.99 -7.35
CA ILE A 114 0.71 35.65 -8.61
C ILE A 114 1.76 34.57 -8.34
N GLN A 115 2.61 34.77 -7.33
CA GLN A 115 3.68 33.83 -7.00
C GLN A 115 3.14 32.44 -6.62
N VAL A 116 2.17 32.35 -5.70
CA VAL A 116 1.65 31.04 -5.24
C VAL A 116 0.74 30.35 -6.25
N SER A 117 0.29 31.04 -7.30
CA SER A 117 -0.48 30.43 -8.38
C SER A 117 0.39 29.64 -9.35
N GLU A 118 1.69 29.94 -9.40
CA GLU A 118 2.65 29.17 -10.20
C GLU A 118 2.80 27.75 -9.62
N PRO A 119 2.69 26.67 -10.42
CA PRO A 119 2.66 25.29 -9.91
C PRO A 119 3.81 24.95 -8.97
N GLY A 120 5.05 25.36 -9.29
CA GLY A 120 6.22 25.13 -8.44
C GLY A 120 6.04 25.70 -7.02
N HIS A 121 5.61 26.96 -6.93
CA HIS A 121 5.38 27.63 -5.65
C HIS A 121 4.13 27.10 -4.94
N PHE A 122 3.07 26.80 -5.69
CA PHE A 122 1.85 26.19 -5.13
C PHE A 122 2.19 24.87 -4.41
N GLY A 123 2.97 24.00 -5.05
CA GLY A 123 3.40 22.72 -4.46
C GLY A 123 4.25 22.90 -3.20
N ILE A 124 5.21 23.83 -3.24
CA ILE A 124 6.06 24.16 -2.08
C ILE A 124 5.22 24.66 -0.90
N TRP A 125 4.24 25.55 -1.14
CA TRP A 125 3.33 26.04 -0.11
C TRP A 125 2.36 24.98 0.39
N ALA A 126 1.86 24.11 -0.49
CA ALA A 126 1.02 22.98 -0.11
C ALA A 126 1.76 22.08 0.90
N VAL A 127 3.05 21.80 0.67
CA VAL A 127 3.86 21.03 1.62
C VAL A 127 4.12 21.80 2.92
N LYS A 128 4.54 23.07 2.84
CA LYS A 128 4.82 23.91 4.02
C LYS A 128 3.63 23.99 4.97
N LEU A 129 2.42 24.04 4.42
CA LEU A 129 1.16 24.20 5.16
C LEU A 129 0.47 22.86 5.46
N GLY A 130 1.11 21.71 5.17
CA GLY A 130 0.63 20.38 5.55
C GLY A 130 -0.51 19.81 4.69
N HIS A 131 -0.68 20.32 3.47
CA HIS A 131 -1.59 19.76 2.45
C HIS A 131 -0.97 18.60 1.67
N ALA A 132 0.36 18.51 1.66
CA ALA A 132 1.14 17.42 1.08
C ALA A 132 2.39 17.15 1.92
N ASP A 133 3.04 16.01 1.68
CA ASP A 133 4.20 15.57 2.45
C ASP A 133 5.52 15.91 1.74
N THR A 134 5.56 15.80 0.41
CA THR A 134 6.75 16.08 -0.40
C THR A 134 6.37 16.79 -1.70
N VAL A 135 7.23 17.71 -2.17
CA VAL A 135 7.15 18.31 -3.52
C VAL A 135 8.36 17.87 -4.34
N VAL A 136 8.15 17.55 -5.62
CA VAL A 136 9.16 17.00 -6.53
C VAL A 136 9.25 17.85 -7.79
N GLY A 137 10.37 18.52 -8.06
CA GLY A 137 10.50 19.37 -9.24
C GLY A 137 11.96 19.63 -9.60
N GLY A 138 12.19 20.45 -10.63
CA GLY A 138 13.52 20.76 -11.17
C GLY A 138 13.79 20.10 -12.53
N ALA A 139 12.90 19.24 -13.02
CA ALA A 139 13.06 18.62 -14.34
C ALA A 139 12.91 19.61 -15.50
N ILE A 140 12.12 20.68 -15.30
CA ILE A 140 11.92 21.76 -16.28
C ILE A 140 12.05 23.18 -15.68
N HIS A 141 12.03 23.33 -14.36
CA HIS A 141 12.22 24.62 -13.72
C HIS A 141 13.70 24.92 -13.47
N GLU A 142 14.12 26.11 -13.89
CA GLU A 142 15.40 26.68 -13.48
C GLU A 142 15.49 26.76 -11.94
N PRO A 143 16.68 26.64 -11.34
CA PRO A 143 16.77 26.54 -9.89
C PRO A 143 16.24 27.77 -9.13
N LYS A 144 16.24 28.97 -9.74
CA LYS A 144 15.64 30.18 -9.16
C LYS A 144 14.11 30.08 -9.03
N ALA A 145 13.45 29.31 -9.88
CA ALA A 145 12.00 29.18 -9.92
C ALA A 145 11.45 28.09 -8.99
N PHE A 146 12.24 27.04 -8.70
CA PHE A 146 11.80 25.91 -7.88
C PHE A 146 12.74 25.63 -6.69
N PHE A 147 14.00 25.26 -6.96
CA PHE A 147 14.95 24.83 -5.93
C PHE A 147 15.18 25.85 -4.82
N ARG A 148 15.53 27.09 -5.18
CA ARG A 148 15.84 28.13 -4.18
C ARG A 148 14.61 28.46 -3.32
N PRO A 149 13.41 28.69 -3.89
CA PRO A 149 12.18 28.83 -3.10
C PRO A 149 11.88 27.62 -2.20
N MET A 150 12.12 26.38 -2.68
CA MET A 150 11.90 25.17 -1.91
C MET A 150 12.82 25.10 -0.68
N VAL A 151 14.13 25.34 -0.87
CA VAL A 151 15.10 25.34 0.24
C VAL A 151 14.81 26.47 1.23
N ASP A 152 14.55 27.70 0.76
CA ASP A 152 14.28 28.87 1.60
C ASP A 152 13.04 28.65 2.49
N LEU A 153 11.99 27.99 1.97
CA LEU A 153 10.75 27.77 2.71
C LEU A 153 10.75 26.51 3.59
N LEU A 154 11.35 25.41 3.12
CA LEU A 154 11.24 24.08 3.75
C LEU A 154 12.46 23.69 4.60
N ALA A 155 13.54 24.47 4.58
CA ALA A 155 14.68 24.20 5.45
C ALA A 155 14.27 24.14 6.94
N HIS A 156 14.70 23.08 7.60
CA HIS A 156 14.45 22.84 9.03
C HIS A 156 15.76 22.89 9.86
N ARG A 157 16.90 23.05 9.19
CA ARG A 157 18.23 23.19 9.82
C ARG A 157 18.97 24.33 9.14
N ASP A 158 19.94 24.88 9.86
CA ASP A 158 20.78 25.98 9.36
C ASP A 158 21.66 25.54 8.18
N VAL A 159 22.02 24.25 8.11
CA VAL A 159 22.77 23.67 6.99
C VAL A 159 21.92 22.59 6.30
N THR A 160 21.61 22.85 5.03
CA THR A 160 21.04 21.90 4.08
C THR A 160 22.13 21.45 3.12
N CYS A 161 22.03 20.24 2.57
CA CYS A 161 22.93 19.79 1.52
C CYS A 161 22.20 18.84 0.57
N GLU A 162 22.72 18.71 -0.64
CA GLU A 162 22.25 17.74 -1.61
C GLU A 162 23.32 16.67 -1.81
N ALA A 163 22.93 15.41 -1.65
CA ALA A 163 23.77 14.27 -1.95
C ALA A 163 23.40 13.75 -3.35
N GLY A 164 24.39 13.55 -4.21
CA GLY A 164 24.22 12.89 -5.50
C GLY A 164 24.64 11.42 -5.41
N ILE A 165 23.68 10.50 -5.50
CA ILE A 165 23.92 9.06 -5.38
C ILE A 165 24.15 8.48 -6.77
N PHE A 166 25.16 7.62 -6.90
CA PHE A 166 25.45 6.84 -8.10
C PHE A 166 25.66 5.37 -7.76
N VAL A 167 25.02 4.48 -8.52
CA VAL A 167 25.42 3.08 -8.67
C VAL A 167 25.92 2.90 -10.09
N LEU A 168 27.24 2.79 -10.24
CA LEU A 168 27.91 2.71 -11.53
C LEU A 168 27.76 1.31 -12.17
N PRO A 169 27.89 1.20 -13.51
CA PRO A 169 27.80 -0.08 -14.22
C PRO A 169 28.82 -1.13 -13.73
N ASP A 170 28.51 -2.42 -13.90
CA ASP A 170 29.36 -3.54 -13.45
C ASP A 170 30.72 -3.58 -14.16
N GLU A 171 30.86 -2.95 -15.33
CA GLU A 171 32.15 -2.80 -16.02
C GLU A 171 33.08 -1.79 -15.33
N HIS A 172 32.56 -0.98 -14.42
CA HIS A 172 33.37 -0.07 -13.61
C HIS A 172 34.23 -0.88 -12.63
N PRO A 173 35.54 -0.56 -12.47
CA PRO A 173 36.39 -1.27 -11.54
C PRO A 173 35.92 -1.14 -10.09
N GLU A 174 35.57 -2.27 -9.45
CA GLU A 174 35.12 -2.32 -8.05
C GLU A 174 36.19 -1.88 -7.05
N ASP A 175 37.47 -1.87 -7.45
CA ASP A 175 38.55 -1.41 -6.58
C ASP A 175 38.55 0.12 -6.40
N VAL A 176 37.85 0.87 -7.25
CA VAL A 176 37.74 2.33 -7.13
C VAL A 176 36.61 2.70 -6.17
N TYR A 177 35.44 2.04 -6.28
CA TYR A 177 34.28 2.29 -5.44
C TYR A 177 33.68 0.95 -4.97
N PRO A 178 33.48 0.75 -3.67
CA PRO A 178 32.93 -0.50 -3.16
C PRO A 178 31.52 -0.74 -3.71
N HIS A 179 31.29 -1.93 -4.28
CA HIS A 179 30.05 -2.30 -4.99
C HIS A 179 29.66 -1.33 -6.12
N ASN A 180 30.63 -0.59 -6.67
CA ASN A 180 30.40 0.46 -7.67
C ASN A 180 29.47 1.59 -7.18
N ILE A 181 29.41 1.83 -5.87
CA ILE A 181 28.60 2.89 -5.27
C ILE A 181 29.45 4.08 -4.89
N VAL A 182 29.05 5.27 -5.36
CA VAL A 182 29.65 6.54 -4.93
C VAL A 182 28.58 7.58 -4.66
N VAL A 183 28.74 8.34 -3.58
CA VAL A 183 27.87 9.47 -3.21
C VAL A 183 28.70 10.74 -3.16
N PHE A 184 28.30 11.76 -3.91
CA PHE A 184 28.93 13.08 -3.89
C PHE A 184 28.15 14.04 -3.00
N GLY A 185 28.85 14.93 -2.30
CA GLY A 185 28.22 16.04 -1.58
C GLY A 185 29.16 17.25 -1.49
N ASP A 186 28.70 18.47 -1.37
CA ASP A 186 27.37 18.95 -1.76
C ASP A 186 27.33 19.16 -3.29
N VAL A 187 26.22 18.79 -3.94
CA VAL A 187 26.10 18.87 -5.42
C VAL A 187 25.21 20.01 -5.91
N GLY A 188 24.45 20.70 -5.03
CA GLY A 188 23.47 21.71 -5.47
C GLY A 188 23.18 22.88 -4.53
N VAL A 189 23.50 22.81 -3.23
CA VAL A 189 22.97 23.78 -2.24
C VAL A 189 23.92 24.93 -1.92
N ASN A 190 25.10 24.64 -1.38
CA ASN A 190 25.95 25.61 -0.68
C ASN A 190 26.99 26.24 -1.60
N ALA A 191 26.63 27.37 -2.22
CA ALA A 191 27.53 28.12 -3.10
C ALA A 191 28.83 28.61 -2.41
N SER A 192 28.80 28.84 -1.09
CA SER A 192 29.97 29.21 -0.30
C SER A 192 30.03 28.36 0.96
N MET A 193 31.20 27.79 1.22
CA MET A 193 31.43 26.88 2.35
C MET A 193 32.20 27.60 3.45
N SER A 194 31.67 27.56 4.66
CA SER A 194 32.45 27.78 5.89
C SER A 194 32.94 26.42 6.43
N PRO A 195 33.93 26.38 7.33
CA PRO A 195 34.37 25.14 7.96
C PRO A 195 33.22 24.36 8.60
N ARG A 196 32.29 25.06 9.26
CA ARG A 196 31.11 24.47 9.88
C ARG A 196 30.15 23.89 8.84
N ILE A 197 29.85 24.62 7.76
CA ILE A 197 28.96 24.13 6.69
C ILE A 197 29.57 22.88 6.06
N LEU A 198 30.86 22.91 5.69
CA LEU A 198 31.52 21.77 5.06
C LEU A 198 31.53 20.52 5.96
N ALA A 199 31.75 20.68 7.27
CA ALA A 199 31.69 19.58 8.23
C ALA A 199 30.26 18.99 8.36
N GLU A 200 29.23 19.85 8.39
CA GLU A 200 27.83 19.41 8.40
C GLU A 200 27.40 18.74 7.10
N VAL A 201 27.87 19.24 5.94
CA VAL A 201 27.69 18.58 4.64
C VAL A 201 28.35 17.20 4.68
N ALA A 202 29.59 17.09 5.17
CA ALA A 202 30.28 15.80 5.20
C ALA A 202 29.51 14.75 6.01
N VAL A 203 29.08 15.10 7.23
CA VAL A 203 28.28 14.20 8.06
C VAL A 203 26.89 13.95 7.46
N GLY A 204 26.24 14.97 6.88
CA GLY A 204 24.93 14.88 6.26
C GLY A 204 24.91 13.95 5.05
N THR A 205 25.86 14.10 4.13
CA THR A 205 26.03 13.23 2.95
C THR A 205 26.32 11.79 3.38
N CYS A 206 27.18 11.58 4.38
CA CYS A 206 27.43 10.23 4.92
C CYS A 206 26.18 9.62 5.56
N ALA A 207 25.38 10.41 6.27
CA ALA A 207 24.13 9.95 6.87
C ALA A 207 23.12 9.55 5.78
N VAL A 208 22.99 10.32 4.69
CA VAL A 208 22.16 9.96 3.53
C VAL A 208 22.62 8.63 2.92
N ALA A 209 23.93 8.47 2.69
CA ALA A 209 24.48 7.22 2.18
C ALA A 209 24.17 6.05 3.13
N ARG A 210 24.32 6.27 4.45
CA ARG A 210 24.03 5.24 5.46
C ARG A 210 22.55 4.87 5.52
N ASP A 211 21.65 5.85 5.37
CA ASP A 211 20.20 5.65 5.37
C ASP A 211 19.76 4.78 4.18
N LEU A 212 20.31 5.08 2.99
CA LEU A 212 19.89 4.48 1.73
C LEU A 212 20.56 3.17 1.41
N ILE A 213 21.83 2.98 1.76
CA ILE A 213 22.58 1.77 1.42
C ILE A 213 22.54 0.83 2.63
N PRO A 214 22.09 -0.43 2.48
CA PRO A 214 22.06 -1.38 3.59
C PRO A 214 23.45 -1.71 4.15
N GLU A 215 23.53 -2.09 5.42
CA GLU A 215 24.79 -2.44 6.09
C GLU A 215 25.40 -3.75 5.54
N GLU A 216 24.56 -4.65 5.05
CA GLU A 216 24.97 -5.86 4.34
C GLU A 216 25.63 -5.59 2.98
N VAL A 217 25.40 -4.42 2.39
CA VAL A 217 26.03 -3.99 1.13
C VAL A 217 27.26 -3.14 1.40
N LEU A 218 27.14 -2.14 2.27
CA LEU A 218 28.27 -1.35 2.75
C LEU A 218 28.30 -1.39 4.27
N PRO A 219 29.13 -2.24 4.90
CA PRO A 219 29.23 -2.31 6.36
C PRO A 219 29.69 -0.98 6.97
N GLU A 220 30.58 -0.28 6.27
CA GLU A 220 31.13 1.02 6.65
C GLU A 220 30.83 2.06 5.56
N ILE A 221 30.57 3.30 5.96
CA ILE A 221 30.52 4.44 5.04
C ILE A 221 31.85 5.16 5.13
N ARG A 222 32.62 5.12 4.04
CA ARG A 222 33.96 5.72 3.99
C ARG A 222 33.93 6.99 3.16
N CYS A 223 34.19 8.10 3.81
CA CYS A 223 34.13 9.42 3.22
C CYS A 223 35.52 10.03 3.05
N ALA A 224 35.78 10.59 1.88
CA ALA A 224 36.93 11.45 1.62
C ALA A 224 36.45 12.90 1.48
N MET A 225 36.84 13.77 2.42
CA MET A 225 36.74 15.22 2.26
C MET A 225 37.94 15.69 1.44
N VAL A 226 37.66 16.09 0.19
CA VAL A 226 38.71 16.29 -0.80
C VAL A 226 39.22 17.73 -0.88
N SER A 227 40.51 17.88 -1.14
CA SER A 227 41.14 19.14 -1.54
C SER A 227 42.21 18.86 -2.63
N TYR A 228 42.94 19.90 -3.07
CA TYR A 228 44.11 19.71 -3.94
C TYR A 228 45.38 19.25 -3.17
N SER A 229 45.36 19.29 -1.83
CA SER A 229 46.41 18.77 -0.96
C SER A 229 46.02 17.46 -0.28
N ASN A 230 47.04 16.73 0.17
CA ASN A 230 46.89 15.51 0.95
C ASN A 230 47.66 15.68 2.26
N ARG A 231 46.93 15.94 3.37
CA ARG A 231 47.49 16.12 4.71
C ARG A 231 48.62 17.16 4.77
N GLY A 232 48.36 18.38 4.27
CA GLY A 232 49.34 19.47 4.31
C GLY A 232 50.45 19.36 3.27
N SER A 233 50.26 18.57 2.20
CA SER A 233 51.20 18.54 1.08
C SER A 233 51.22 19.85 0.26
N ASP A 234 50.22 20.71 0.46
CA ASP A 234 50.05 22.00 -0.20
C ASP A 234 49.28 22.95 0.74
N GLU A 235 49.36 24.25 0.45
CA GLU A 235 48.73 25.30 1.24
C GLU A 235 47.72 26.12 0.44
N GLY A 236 46.83 26.81 1.16
CA GLY A 236 45.90 27.77 0.58
C GLY A 236 44.46 27.59 1.05
N PRO A 237 43.50 28.30 0.42
CA PRO A 237 42.18 28.50 1.00
C PRO A 237 41.35 27.22 1.09
N SER A 238 41.44 26.32 0.10
CA SER A 238 40.70 25.07 0.11
C SER A 238 41.28 24.04 1.11
N PRO A 239 42.60 23.75 1.12
CA PRO A 239 43.24 22.95 2.17
C PRO A 239 42.91 23.41 3.58
N GLU A 240 43.01 24.72 3.83
CA GLU A 240 42.74 25.30 5.14
C GLU A 240 41.27 25.14 5.55
N LEU A 241 40.34 25.40 4.63
CA LEU A 241 38.92 25.14 4.85
C LEU A 241 38.64 23.68 5.21
N VAL A 242 39.24 22.71 4.50
CA VAL A 242 39.04 21.28 4.76
C VAL A 242 39.62 20.88 6.12
N ARG A 243 40.79 21.40 6.51
CA ARG A 243 41.39 21.13 7.83
C ARG A 243 40.55 21.70 8.96
N GLN A 244 40.11 22.95 8.85
CA GLN A 244 39.24 23.55 9.85
C GLN A 244 37.89 22.83 9.95
N ALA A 245 37.35 22.33 8.84
CA ALA A 245 36.14 21.51 8.85
C ALA A 245 36.37 20.15 9.51
N ALA A 246 37.54 19.53 9.28
CA ALA A 246 37.92 18.25 9.87
C ALA A 246 37.84 18.26 11.40
N ASP A 247 38.29 19.34 12.03
CA ASP A 247 38.29 19.51 13.49
C ASP A 247 36.86 19.49 14.08
N LEU A 248 35.85 19.85 13.28
CA LEU A 248 34.44 19.90 13.69
C LEU A 248 33.70 18.59 13.48
N VAL A 249 34.18 17.72 12.57
CA VAL A 249 33.49 16.48 12.19
C VAL A 249 33.23 15.54 13.38
N PRO A 250 34.17 15.26 14.29
CA PRO A 250 33.93 14.33 15.40
C PRO A 250 32.74 14.71 16.28
N ALA A 251 32.59 16.00 16.60
CA ALA A 251 31.49 16.49 17.41
C ALA A 251 30.14 16.35 16.69
N ILE A 252 30.08 16.77 15.42
CA ILE A 252 28.85 16.71 14.60
C ILE A 252 28.45 15.25 14.34
N LEU A 253 29.40 14.35 14.11
CA LEU A 253 29.13 12.92 13.95
C LEU A 253 28.65 12.29 15.25
N ALA A 254 29.24 12.64 16.40
CA ALA A 254 28.80 12.13 17.70
C ALA A 254 27.34 12.49 18.01
N GLU A 255 26.91 13.70 17.66
CA GLU A 255 25.49 14.10 17.76
C GLU A 255 24.59 13.16 16.93
N ARG A 256 25.00 12.77 15.73
CA ARG A 256 24.23 11.83 14.89
C ARG A 256 24.22 10.41 15.46
N VAL A 257 25.37 9.92 15.93
CA VAL A 257 25.46 8.59 16.57
C VAL A 257 24.54 8.50 17.79
N ALA A 258 24.37 9.59 18.54
CA ALA A 258 23.43 9.63 19.66
C ALA A 258 21.95 9.45 19.23
N HIS A 259 21.58 9.86 18.02
CA HIS A 259 20.24 9.63 17.47
C HIS A 259 20.06 8.19 16.98
N SER A 260 21.11 7.59 16.40
CA SER A 260 21.07 6.19 15.97
C SER A 260 22.49 5.59 15.94
N PRO A 261 22.73 4.46 16.63
CA PRO A 261 24.03 3.80 16.67
C PRO A 261 24.58 3.42 15.30
N ARG A 262 23.73 3.23 14.28
CA ARG A 262 24.12 2.89 12.90
C ARG A 262 25.07 3.91 12.28
N TYR A 263 24.99 5.17 12.70
CA TYR A 263 25.88 6.22 12.19
C TYR A 263 27.32 6.07 12.72
N GLY A 264 27.54 5.17 13.69
CA GLY A 264 28.87 4.85 14.22
C GLY A 264 29.78 4.12 13.22
N THR A 265 29.23 3.60 12.12
CA THR A 265 30.00 2.97 11.02
C THR A 265 30.46 3.98 9.96
N ILE A 266 30.31 5.29 10.22
CA ILE A 266 30.76 6.36 9.33
C ILE A 266 32.20 6.74 9.68
N HIS A 267 33.07 6.69 8.68
CA HIS A 267 34.48 7.08 8.78
C HIS A 267 34.77 8.19 7.78
N ILE A 268 35.04 9.39 8.28
CA ILE A 268 35.34 10.57 7.45
C ILE A 268 36.84 10.86 7.54
N ARG A 269 37.50 10.89 6.39
CA ARG A 269 38.92 11.24 6.24
C ARG A 269 39.07 12.61 5.59
N SER A 270 40.00 13.37 6.13
CA SER A 270 40.42 14.69 5.69
C SER A 270 41.91 14.85 6.04
N GLU A 271 42.66 15.74 5.43
CA GLU A 271 42.50 16.38 4.13
C GLU A 271 43.00 15.40 3.05
N VAL A 272 42.16 15.01 2.07
CA VAL A 272 42.52 13.95 1.10
C VAL A 272 42.57 14.48 -0.33
N LYS A 273 43.65 14.18 -1.06
CA LYS A 273 43.69 14.49 -2.49
C LYS A 273 42.86 13.48 -3.27
N VAL A 274 42.02 13.94 -4.21
CA VAL A 274 41.11 13.02 -4.96
C VAL A 274 41.85 11.89 -5.68
N SER A 275 43.07 12.14 -6.19
CA SER A 275 43.89 11.09 -6.82
C SER A 275 44.32 10.03 -5.81
N VAL A 276 44.58 10.41 -4.56
CA VAL A 276 44.89 9.49 -3.46
C VAL A 276 43.66 8.69 -3.05
N ALA A 277 42.49 9.32 -3.01
CA ALA A 277 41.23 8.65 -2.71
C ALA A 277 40.88 7.56 -3.74
N LEU A 278 41.10 7.82 -5.03
CA LEU A 278 40.62 6.98 -6.13
C LEU A 278 41.68 6.05 -6.75
N SER A 279 42.95 6.16 -6.37
CA SER A 279 44.02 5.39 -7.00
C SER A 279 45.00 4.83 -5.98
N ARG A 280 45.08 3.49 -5.89
CA ARG A 280 46.11 2.78 -5.11
C ARG A 280 47.52 3.25 -5.45
N ARG A 281 47.79 3.46 -6.75
CA ARG A 281 49.08 3.94 -7.24
C ARG A 281 49.42 5.32 -6.68
N SER A 282 48.47 6.25 -6.73
CA SER A 282 48.69 7.58 -6.14
C SER A 282 48.80 7.49 -4.63
N ALA A 283 47.97 6.70 -3.95
CA ALA A 283 48.04 6.53 -2.50
C ALA A 283 49.43 6.10 -2.03
N GLY A 284 50.06 5.12 -2.71
CA GLY A 284 51.42 4.69 -2.39
C GLY A 284 52.53 5.75 -2.59
N LEU A 285 52.27 6.82 -3.36
CA LEU A 285 53.21 7.93 -3.54
C LEU A 285 53.07 9.03 -2.47
N TYR A 286 51.93 9.10 -1.79
CA TYR A 286 51.63 10.07 -0.73
C TYR A 286 51.66 9.43 0.67
N ASP A 287 52.23 8.22 0.77
CA ASP A 287 52.30 7.41 1.99
C ASP A 287 53.42 7.86 2.95
N ALA A 288 53.51 9.17 3.21
CA ALA A 288 54.54 9.75 4.07
C ALA A 288 54.45 9.27 5.54
N ASP A 289 53.29 8.72 5.95
CA ASP A 289 52.99 8.30 7.33
C ASP A 289 52.75 6.78 7.50
N GLY A 290 52.85 5.97 6.44
CA GLY A 290 52.63 4.51 6.51
C GLY A 290 51.19 4.07 6.76
N LEU A 291 50.20 4.82 6.27
CA LEU A 291 48.78 4.52 6.44
C LEU A 291 48.24 3.77 5.21
N PRO A 292 47.74 2.52 5.35
CA PRO A 292 47.35 1.71 4.21
C PRO A 292 46.17 2.32 3.44
N TRP A 293 46.16 2.11 2.11
CA TRP A 293 44.97 2.34 1.30
C TRP A 293 43.91 1.32 1.74
N GLU A 294 42.90 1.79 2.46
CA GLU A 294 41.91 0.91 3.11
C GLU A 294 40.80 0.41 2.18
N GLY A 295 40.86 0.72 0.89
CA GLY A 295 39.74 0.59 -0.03
C GLY A 295 39.26 1.97 -0.50
N GLY A 296 38.65 2.04 -1.69
CA GLY A 296 38.09 3.28 -2.21
C GLY A 296 36.97 3.85 -1.32
N PRO A 297 36.77 5.18 -1.30
CA PRO A 297 35.68 5.80 -0.55
C PRO A 297 34.33 5.42 -1.16
N SER A 298 33.26 5.38 -0.37
CA SER A 298 31.89 5.32 -0.88
C SER A 298 31.25 6.72 -0.93
N VAL A 299 31.87 7.71 -0.30
CA VAL A 299 31.41 9.10 -0.23
C VAL A 299 32.56 10.06 -0.55
N ILE A 300 32.31 11.07 -1.38
CA ILE A 300 33.26 12.14 -1.69
C ILE A 300 32.61 13.48 -1.36
N VAL A 301 33.24 14.25 -0.48
CA VAL A 301 32.75 15.57 -0.06
C VAL A 301 33.67 16.64 -0.61
N CYS A 302 33.10 17.52 -1.43
CA CYS A 302 33.80 18.58 -2.14
C CYS A 302 33.86 19.87 -1.29
N PRO A 303 34.93 20.67 -1.41
CA PRO A 303 35.12 21.88 -0.60
C PRO A 303 34.29 23.07 -1.09
N ASN A 304 33.61 22.95 -2.24
CA ASN A 304 32.71 23.97 -2.79
C ASN A 304 31.71 23.34 -3.78
N LEU A 305 30.66 24.10 -4.09
CA LEU A 305 29.57 23.68 -4.98
C LEU A 305 30.02 23.43 -6.42
N ASP A 306 30.90 24.27 -6.97
CA ASP A 306 31.34 24.12 -8.37
C ASP A 306 31.98 22.74 -8.62
N MET A 307 32.80 22.27 -7.67
CA MET A 307 33.41 20.95 -7.75
C MET A 307 32.38 19.82 -7.60
N GLY A 308 31.48 19.90 -6.63
CA GLY A 308 30.46 18.86 -6.42
C GLY A 308 29.48 18.77 -7.59
N ASN A 309 29.00 19.91 -8.08
CA ASN A 309 28.12 20.01 -9.24
C ASN A 309 28.81 19.49 -10.52
N LEU A 310 30.07 19.86 -10.74
CA LEU A 310 30.88 19.33 -11.84
C LEU A 310 30.97 17.80 -11.76
N LEU A 311 31.27 17.23 -10.60
CA LEU A 311 31.37 15.77 -10.45
C LEU A 311 30.04 15.08 -10.72
N TYR A 312 28.93 15.60 -10.20
CA TYR A 312 27.59 15.05 -10.43
C TYR A 312 27.27 14.95 -11.93
N HIS A 313 27.43 16.06 -12.67
CA HIS A 313 27.12 16.09 -14.10
C HIS A 313 28.15 15.33 -14.94
N LEU A 314 29.44 15.35 -14.56
CA LEU A 314 30.48 14.61 -15.25
C LEU A 314 30.25 13.09 -15.15
N TYR A 315 29.95 12.59 -13.95
CA TYR A 315 29.66 11.17 -13.75
C TYR A 315 28.36 10.77 -14.46
N GLY A 316 27.30 11.58 -14.33
CA GLY A 316 26.03 11.32 -15.01
C GLY A 316 26.15 11.28 -16.53
N THR A 317 27.03 12.10 -17.11
CA THR A 317 27.28 12.10 -18.57
C THR A 317 28.22 10.97 -18.98
N ARG A 318 29.22 10.63 -18.15
CA ARG A 318 30.23 9.62 -18.48
C ARG A 318 29.69 8.20 -18.36
N PHE A 319 28.74 7.98 -17.45
CA PHE A 319 28.11 6.70 -17.14
C PHE A 319 26.59 6.83 -17.29
N PRO A 320 26.07 6.90 -18.53
CA PRO A 320 24.63 7.10 -18.77
C PRO A 320 23.76 5.95 -18.25
N ASP A 321 24.33 4.74 -18.14
CA ASP A 321 23.66 3.56 -17.60
C ASP A 321 23.76 3.44 -16.06
N ALA A 322 24.43 4.39 -15.40
CA ALA A 322 24.47 4.43 -13.95
C ALA A 322 23.10 4.82 -13.38
N ARG A 323 22.69 4.16 -12.29
CA ARG A 323 21.54 4.65 -11.51
C ARG A 323 21.98 5.90 -10.78
N LYS A 324 21.40 7.06 -11.10
CA LYS A 324 21.74 8.34 -10.47
C LYS A 324 20.49 9.05 -9.93
N PHE A 325 20.61 9.69 -8.78
CA PHE A 325 19.55 10.54 -8.26
C PHE A 325 20.05 11.45 -7.11
N PRO A 326 19.47 12.65 -6.97
CA PRO A 326 19.75 13.52 -5.84
C PRO A 326 18.89 13.16 -4.61
N VAL A 327 19.40 13.45 -3.42
CA VAL A 327 18.66 13.36 -2.16
C VAL A 327 19.00 14.53 -1.26
N MET A 328 17.95 15.24 -0.83
CA MET A 328 18.08 16.38 0.05
C MET A 328 18.29 15.97 1.52
N PHE A 329 19.11 16.73 2.22
CA PHE A 329 19.28 16.68 3.67
C PHE A 329 19.02 18.06 4.27
N GLY A 330 18.29 18.08 5.40
CA GLY A 330 17.91 19.30 6.10
C GLY A 330 16.51 19.86 5.75
N LEU A 331 15.80 19.26 4.78
CA LEU A 331 14.41 19.62 4.42
C LEU A 331 13.34 18.72 5.07
N ARG A 332 13.69 17.92 6.09
CA ARG A 332 12.78 16.92 6.70
C ARG A 332 12.03 16.05 5.67
N PHE A 333 12.71 15.68 4.57
CA PHE A 333 12.19 14.84 3.48
C PHE A 333 11.05 15.48 2.65
N GLN A 334 10.83 16.79 2.80
CA GLN A 334 9.70 17.52 2.22
C GLN A 334 9.93 18.02 0.79
N GLY A 335 11.16 17.92 0.28
CA GLY A 335 11.53 18.43 -1.04
C GLY A 335 12.49 17.50 -1.77
N VAL A 336 12.21 17.30 -3.06
CA VAL A 336 13.09 16.62 -4.01
C VAL A 336 13.39 17.62 -5.13
N ASP A 337 14.67 17.92 -5.30
CA ASP A 337 15.17 18.60 -6.49
C ASP A 337 15.55 17.56 -7.55
N LEU A 338 15.52 17.96 -8.81
CA LEU A 338 15.87 17.13 -9.94
C LEU A 338 16.79 17.93 -10.85
N ALA A 339 17.78 17.25 -11.41
CA ALA A 339 18.56 17.84 -12.49
C ALA A 339 17.71 17.92 -13.77
N MET A 340 17.84 18.99 -14.55
CA MET A 340 17.05 19.16 -15.78
C MET A 340 17.28 18.03 -16.82
N ASP A 341 18.43 17.35 -16.77
CA ASP A 341 18.76 16.19 -17.60
C ASP A 341 18.30 14.85 -16.99
N CYS A 342 17.47 14.87 -15.94
CA CYS A 342 17.00 13.66 -15.27
C CYS A 342 16.19 12.75 -16.21
N THR A 343 16.32 11.45 -15.97
CA THR A 343 15.47 10.43 -16.58
C THR A 343 14.23 10.14 -15.70
N PRO A 344 13.19 9.47 -16.22
CA PRO A 344 12.07 9.01 -15.38
C PRO A 344 12.52 8.11 -14.22
N GLU A 345 13.61 7.35 -14.42
CA GLU A 345 14.18 6.51 -13.38
C GLU A 345 14.84 7.32 -12.26
N ASP A 346 15.58 8.37 -12.60
CA ASP A 346 16.20 9.26 -11.61
C ASP A 346 15.13 9.85 -10.68
N ILE A 347 14.00 10.29 -11.26
CA ILE A 347 12.84 10.81 -10.51
C ILE A 347 12.28 9.73 -9.58
N ARG A 348 12.05 8.52 -10.12
CA ARG A 348 11.52 7.38 -9.35
C ARG A 348 12.40 7.05 -8.16
N LEU A 349 13.71 6.99 -8.35
CA LEU A 349 14.67 6.69 -7.29
C LEU A 349 14.77 7.81 -6.26
N ALA A 350 14.79 9.07 -6.67
CA ALA A 350 14.81 10.23 -5.78
C ALA A 350 13.58 10.27 -4.86
N VAL A 351 12.39 9.99 -5.43
CA VAL A 351 11.13 9.93 -4.66
C VAL A 351 11.14 8.73 -3.71
N LYS A 352 11.47 7.52 -4.18
CA LYS A 352 11.56 6.32 -3.33
C LYS A 352 12.53 6.52 -2.17
N ALA A 353 13.70 7.11 -2.43
CA ALA A 353 14.69 7.43 -1.42
C ALA A 353 14.15 8.41 -0.36
N SER A 354 13.48 9.49 -0.79
CA SER A 354 12.88 10.46 0.14
C SER A 354 11.73 9.85 0.96
N VAL A 355 10.84 9.09 0.34
CA VAL A 355 9.72 8.41 1.02
C VAL A 355 10.21 7.36 2.01
N MET A 356 11.22 6.57 1.64
CA MET A 356 11.82 5.59 2.55
C MET A 356 12.41 6.27 3.78
N ARG A 357 13.12 7.39 3.60
CA ARG A 357 13.68 8.17 4.72
C ARG A 357 12.58 8.85 5.55
N LEU A 358 11.51 9.33 4.92
CA LEU A 358 10.33 9.84 5.62
C LEU A 358 9.69 8.78 6.53
N HIS A 359 9.48 7.56 6.03
CA HIS A 359 8.90 6.48 6.82
C HIS A 359 9.82 5.95 7.93
N ALA A 360 11.12 5.91 7.67
CA ALA A 360 12.09 5.37 8.60
C ALA A 360 12.48 6.36 9.71
N TYR A 361 12.57 7.66 9.37
CA TYR A 361 13.17 8.68 10.25
C TYR A 361 12.35 9.97 10.34
N GLY A 362 11.33 10.14 9.52
CA GLY A 362 10.34 11.19 9.72
C GLY A 362 9.44 10.79 10.88
N GLU A 363 9.25 11.69 11.83
CA GLU A 363 8.09 11.64 12.75
C GLU A 363 6.82 11.91 11.92
N TRP A 364 6.50 10.98 11.01
CA TRP A 364 5.44 11.08 10.03
C TRP A 364 4.59 9.82 10.11
N ASP A 365 3.29 10.04 10.22
CA ASP A 365 2.29 8.98 10.21
C ASP A 365 1.33 9.12 9.02
N ARG A 366 0.96 10.36 8.70
CA ARG A 366 0.09 10.72 7.57
C ARG A 366 0.15 12.21 7.25
N THR A 367 -0.31 12.57 6.05
CA THR A 367 -0.58 13.96 5.68
C THR A 367 -1.61 14.58 6.63
N PRO A 368 -1.33 15.74 7.27
CA PRO A 368 -2.25 16.33 8.24
C PRO A 368 -3.59 16.76 7.64
N LYS A 369 -3.59 17.38 6.46
CA LYS A 369 -4.79 17.85 5.77
C LYS A 369 -5.21 16.89 4.65
N ASP A 370 -6.49 16.83 4.38
CA ASP A 370 -7.13 15.94 3.40
C ASP A 370 -7.50 16.67 2.10
N THR A 371 -6.69 17.67 1.73
CA THR A 371 -7.01 18.63 0.67
C THR A 371 -7.08 18.04 -0.73
N PHE A 372 -6.15 17.14 -1.05
CA PHE A 372 -6.12 16.44 -2.34
C PHE A 372 -6.82 15.08 -2.28
N PHE A 373 -6.82 14.46 -1.09
CA PHE A 373 -7.42 13.15 -0.86
C PHE A 373 -8.29 13.20 0.40
N ARG A 374 -9.59 13.45 0.21
CA ARG A 374 -10.56 13.51 1.31
C ARG A 374 -10.56 12.20 2.09
N ARG A 375 -10.50 12.29 3.42
CA ARG A 375 -10.61 11.13 4.30
C ARG A 375 -12.07 10.96 4.73
N HIS A 376 -12.74 10.01 4.09
CA HIS A 376 -14.12 9.70 4.44
C HIS A 376 -14.19 8.82 5.69
N ARG A 377 -15.12 9.12 6.59
CA ARG A 377 -15.41 8.31 7.77
C ARG A 377 -16.56 7.34 7.49
N VAL A 378 -16.29 6.04 7.53
CA VAL A 378 -17.29 5.00 7.21
C VAL A 378 -17.51 4.12 8.42
N LEU A 379 -18.76 3.99 8.85
CA LEU A 379 -19.16 2.97 9.82
C LEU A 379 -19.47 1.66 9.10
N VAL A 380 -18.88 0.57 9.55
CA VAL A 380 -19.10 -0.77 9.00
C VAL A 380 -19.84 -1.65 9.99
N LEU A 381 -20.84 -2.40 9.51
CA LEU A 381 -21.71 -3.26 10.30
C LEU A 381 -21.71 -4.70 9.77
N ASN A 382 -21.38 -5.66 10.63
CA ASN A 382 -21.44 -7.09 10.32
C ASN A 382 -22.17 -7.86 11.43
N PRO A 383 -23.52 -7.90 11.37
CA PRO A 383 -24.30 -8.70 12.32
C PRO A 383 -24.13 -10.20 12.06
N GLY A 384 -23.60 -10.90 13.04
CA GLY A 384 -23.52 -12.36 13.13
C GLY A 384 -24.63 -12.96 13.99
N SER A 385 -24.70 -14.29 14.02
CA SER A 385 -25.75 -15.01 14.77
C SER A 385 -25.74 -14.65 16.26
N THR A 386 -24.57 -14.68 16.91
CA THR A 386 -24.40 -14.41 18.35
C THR A 386 -23.64 -13.13 18.66
N SER A 387 -23.06 -12.47 17.66
CA SER A 387 -22.30 -11.23 17.83
C SER A 387 -22.67 -10.19 16.77
N THR A 388 -22.32 -8.92 17.01
CA THR A 388 -22.32 -7.87 15.99
C THR A 388 -20.94 -7.26 15.96
N LYS A 389 -20.19 -7.44 14.87
CA LYS A 389 -18.93 -6.76 14.68
C LYS A 389 -19.17 -5.40 14.03
N THR A 390 -18.59 -4.35 14.60
CA THR A 390 -18.68 -2.99 14.07
C THR A 390 -17.32 -2.31 14.10
N SER A 391 -17.04 -1.49 13.10
CA SER A 391 -15.79 -0.73 13.01
C SER A 391 -16.04 0.64 12.38
N VAL A 392 -15.30 1.66 12.80
CA VAL A 392 -15.22 2.95 12.11
C VAL A 392 -13.89 3.05 11.39
N TYR A 393 -13.95 3.32 10.09
CA TYR A 393 -12.80 3.62 9.25
C TYR A 393 -12.72 5.11 8.94
N GLU A 394 -11.51 5.64 8.83
CA GLU A 394 -11.26 6.99 8.30
C GLU A 394 -10.23 6.90 7.17
N GLY A 395 -10.70 7.01 5.92
CA GLY A 395 -9.94 6.51 4.79
C GLY A 395 -9.67 5.02 4.93
N ASP A 396 -8.44 4.58 4.65
CA ASP A 396 -8.03 3.17 4.73
C ASP A 396 -7.68 2.69 6.16
N GLU A 397 -7.73 3.58 7.15
CA GLU A 397 -7.33 3.32 8.55
C GLU A 397 -8.53 2.91 9.42
N GLU A 398 -8.44 1.76 10.09
CA GLU A 398 -9.42 1.36 11.12
C GLU A 398 -9.15 2.17 12.40
N ARG A 399 -10.11 3.00 12.81
CA ARG A 399 -9.98 3.86 14.00
C ARG A 399 -10.36 3.12 15.27
N CYS A 400 -11.47 2.41 15.23
CA CYS A 400 -11.97 1.62 16.34
C CYS A 400 -12.78 0.44 15.80
N THR A 401 -12.73 -0.68 16.53
CA THR A 401 -13.49 -1.89 16.23
C THR A 401 -13.97 -2.51 17.53
N GLU A 402 -15.18 -3.05 17.51
CA GLU A 402 -15.73 -3.83 18.61
C GLU A 402 -16.49 -5.04 18.06
N GLU A 403 -16.25 -6.20 18.67
CA GLU A 403 -17.10 -7.37 18.48
C GLU A 403 -18.08 -7.50 19.65
N ILE A 404 -19.26 -6.91 19.48
CA ILE A 404 -20.29 -6.87 20.50
C ILE A 404 -20.90 -8.27 20.64
N GLN A 405 -20.60 -8.94 21.75
CA GLN A 405 -21.17 -10.25 22.06
C GLN A 405 -22.58 -10.11 22.62
N HIS A 406 -23.53 -10.84 22.06
CA HIS A 406 -24.91 -10.88 22.56
C HIS A 406 -25.08 -12.12 23.42
N ALA A 407 -25.20 -11.92 24.74
CA ALA A 407 -25.41 -13.01 25.69
C ALA A 407 -26.62 -13.86 25.28
N SER A 408 -26.50 -15.18 25.41
CA SER A 408 -27.58 -16.11 25.09
C SER A 408 -28.89 -15.75 25.82
N GLU A 409 -28.80 -15.28 27.07
CA GLU A 409 -29.92 -14.79 27.87
C GLU A 409 -30.67 -13.62 27.20
N ALA A 410 -29.94 -12.69 26.59
CA ALA A 410 -30.54 -11.56 25.88
C ALA A 410 -31.17 -11.98 24.55
N LEU A 411 -30.66 -13.06 23.93
CA LEU A 411 -31.19 -13.61 22.68
C LEU A 411 -32.39 -14.55 22.87
N LYS A 412 -32.55 -15.17 24.05
CA LYS A 412 -33.68 -16.07 24.38
C LYS A 412 -35.05 -15.45 24.08
N GLY A 413 -35.21 -14.14 24.30
CA GLY A 413 -36.46 -13.41 24.01
C GLY A 413 -36.85 -13.34 22.52
N PHE A 414 -35.93 -13.70 21.63
CA PHE A 414 -36.09 -13.73 20.18
C PHE A 414 -36.08 -15.15 19.60
N GLU A 415 -35.93 -16.20 20.42
CA GLU A 415 -35.97 -17.58 19.94
C GLU A 415 -37.33 -17.90 19.29
N GLY A 416 -37.30 -18.46 18.09
CA GLY A 416 -38.49 -18.80 17.31
C GLY A 416 -39.21 -17.60 16.66
N LYS A 417 -38.69 -16.37 16.82
CA LYS A 417 -39.20 -15.16 16.16
C LYS A 417 -38.39 -14.81 14.92
N PRO A 418 -38.95 -14.00 13.99
CA PRO A 418 -38.21 -13.49 12.86
C PRO A 418 -36.95 -12.74 13.28
N ILE A 419 -35.84 -12.92 12.54
CA ILE A 419 -34.57 -12.26 12.86
C ILE A 419 -34.68 -10.72 12.93
N THR A 420 -35.64 -10.15 12.18
CA THR A 420 -35.95 -8.71 12.15
C THR A 420 -36.37 -8.16 13.51
N ASP A 421 -36.90 -8.98 14.41
CA ASP A 421 -37.30 -8.54 15.75
C ASP A 421 -36.10 -8.12 16.59
N GLN A 422 -34.89 -8.59 16.26
CA GLN A 422 -33.65 -8.16 16.91
C GLN A 422 -33.16 -6.77 16.45
N PHE A 423 -33.82 -6.14 15.46
CA PHE A 423 -33.37 -4.89 14.84
C PHE A 423 -33.06 -3.78 15.85
N SER A 424 -34.01 -3.41 16.70
CA SER A 424 -33.82 -2.32 17.67
C SER A 424 -32.71 -2.64 18.68
N PHE A 425 -32.70 -3.87 19.19
CA PHE A 425 -31.69 -4.36 20.12
C PHE A 425 -30.27 -4.24 19.54
N ARG A 426 -30.08 -4.64 18.28
CA ARG A 426 -28.78 -4.58 17.59
C ARG A 426 -28.40 -3.14 17.23
N LYS A 427 -29.36 -2.31 16.82
CA LYS A 427 -29.16 -0.88 16.53
C LYS A 427 -28.67 -0.11 17.77
N ASP A 428 -29.32 -0.32 18.91
CA ASP A 428 -28.98 0.38 20.15
C ASP A 428 -27.59 -0.01 20.67
N ALA A 429 -27.13 -1.23 20.38
CA ALA A 429 -25.75 -1.63 20.64
C ALA A 429 -24.74 -0.86 19.77
N VAL A 430 -25.03 -0.68 18.48
CA VAL A 430 -24.18 0.11 17.56
C VAL A 430 -24.15 1.59 17.95
N LEU A 431 -25.28 2.17 18.35
CA LEU A 431 -25.34 3.57 18.81
C LEU A 431 -24.53 3.78 20.10
N ARG A 432 -24.56 2.82 21.03
CA ARG A 432 -23.72 2.86 22.24
C ARG A 432 -22.24 2.78 21.89
N PHE A 433 -21.85 1.87 20.99
CA PHE A 433 -20.48 1.81 20.49
C PHE A 433 -20.01 3.16 19.94
N LEU A 434 -20.80 3.82 19.09
CA LEU A 434 -20.42 5.16 18.58
C LEU A 434 -20.26 6.19 19.71
N ALA A 435 -21.20 6.22 20.65
CA ALA A 435 -21.16 7.15 21.78
C ALA A 435 -19.94 6.91 22.69
N ASP A 436 -19.59 5.65 22.97
CA ASP A 436 -18.43 5.26 23.77
C ASP A 436 -17.10 5.66 23.10
N GLN A 437 -17.09 5.78 21.77
CA GLN A 437 -15.98 6.29 20.98
C GLN A 437 -16.02 7.82 20.79
N GLY A 438 -16.98 8.52 21.38
CA GLY A 438 -17.15 9.97 21.24
C GLY A 438 -17.61 10.42 19.85
N LEU A 439 -18.23 9.52 19.08
CA LEU A 439 -18.71 9.77 17.72
C LEU A 439 -20.24 9.86 17.66
N SER A 440 -20.74 10.67 16.74
CA SER A 440 -22.15 10.79 16.41
C SER A 440 -22.41 10.44 14.94
N LEU A 441 -23.68 10.31 14.57
CA LEU A 441 -24.07 10.09 13.18
C LEU A 441 -23.71 11.29 12.28
N ALA A 442 -23.58 12.50 12.85
CA ALA A 442 -23.14 13.70 12.12
C ALA A 442 -21.68 13.59 11.67
N ASP A 443 -20.88 12.77 12.35
CA ASP A 443 -19.44 12.62 12.11
C ASP A 443 -19.10 11.62 10.98
N LEU A 444 -20.05 10.81 10.54
CA LEU A 444 -19.87 9.79 9.51
C LEU A 444 -20.09 10.37 8.10
N ASP A 445 -19.46 9.85 7.06
CA ASP A 445 -19.78 10.16 5.66
C ASP A 445 -20.70 9.08 5.05
N ALA A 446 -20.64 7.84 5.53
CA ALA A 446 -21.50 6.73 5.10
C ALA A 446 -21.59 5.60 6.14
N VAL A 447 -22.57 4.71 5.95
CA VAL A 447 -22.67 3.45 6.71
C VAL A 447 -22.73 2.27 5.74
N ALA A 448 -21.87 1.26 5.92
CA ALA A 448 -21.83 0.05 5.10
C ALA A 448 -22.18 -1.18 5.92
N GLY A 449 -23.26 -1.87 5.56
CA GLY A 449 -23.69 -3.12 6.18
C GLY A 449 -23.30 -4.35 5.36
N ARG A 450 -23.06 -5.48 6.03
CA ARG A 450 -23.02 -6.78 5.35
C ARG A 450 -24.37 -7.05 4.70
N GLY A 451 -24.34 -7.44 3.43
CA GLY A 451 -25.56 -7.79 2.72
C GLY A 451 -26.20 -9.09 3.21
N GLY A 452 -27.53 -9.10 3.24
CA GLY A 452 -28.35 -10.24 3.65
C GLY A 452 -28.68 -11.23 2.53
N LEU A 453 -29.68 -12.08 2.77
CA LEU A 453 -30.19 -13.05 1.80
C LEU A 453 -31.17 -12.39 0.81
N LEU A 454 -30.62 -11.61 -0.11
CA LEU A 454 -31.34 -10.91 -1.17
C LEU A 454 -31.65 -11.81 -2.38
N ARG A 455 -32.27 -11.24 -3.42
CA ARG A 455 -32.24 -11.82 -4.77
C ARG A 455 -30.79 -11.93 -5.26
N PRO A 456 -30.50 -12.85 -6.21
CA PRO A 456 -29.17 -12.96 -6.79
C PRO A 456 -28.88 -11.65 -7.53
N ILE A 457 -27.72 -11.07 -7.27
CA ILE A 457 -27.28 -9.80 -7.84
C ILE A 457 -25.80 -9.88 -8.23
N PRO A 458 -25.33 -9.08 -9.19
CA PRO A 458 -23.90 -9.01 -9.50
C PRO A 458 -23.10 -8.40 -8.34
N HIS A 459 -21.78 -8.58 -8.38
CA HIS A 459 -20.89 -8.03 -7.37
C HIS A 459 -20.87 -6.50 -7.42
N GLY A 460 -20.42 -5.86 -6.35
CA GLY A 460 -20.24 -4.41 -6.23
C GLY A 460 -20.85 -3.84 -4.96
N THR A 461 -20.79 -2.51 -4.88
CA THR A 461 -21.38 -1.70 -3.82
C THR A 461 -22.78 -1.26 -4.23
N TRP A 462 -23.77 -1.47 -3.37
CA TRP A 462 -25.17 -1.20 -3.65
C TRP A 462 -25.76 -0.20 -2.67
N ASN A 463 -26.53 0.75 -3.18
CA ASN A 463 -27.36 1.64 -2.37
C ASN A 463 -28.43 0.83 -1.63
N VAL A 464 -28.62 1.12 -0.34
CA VAL A 464 -29.71 0.54 0.44
C VAL A 464 -31.00 1.33 0.18
N GLY A 465 -31.80 0.85 -0.76
CA GLY A 465 -33.12 1.42 -1.10
C GLY A 465 -34.31 0.62 -0.58
N GLU A 466 -35.52 1.18 -0.73
CA GLU A 466 -36.78 0.60 -0.22
C GLU A 466 -37.05 -0.84 -0.67
N ALA A 467 -36.78 -1.17 -1.94
CA ALA A 467 -36.98 -2.53 -2.45
C ALA A 467 -36.09 -3.57 -1.74
N MET A 468 -34.86 -3.18 -1.37
CA MET A 468 -33.93 -4.02 -0.62
C MET A 468 -34.42 -4.22 0.81
N LEU A 469 -34.82 -3.13 1.47
CA LEU A 469 -35.35 -3.15 2.83
C LEU A 469 -36.60 -4.03 2.92
N LYS A 470 -37.48 -3.97 1.92
CA LYS A 470 -38.67 -4.83 1.82
C LYS A 470 -38.29 -6.31 1.74
N ASP A 471 -37.43 -6.69 0.81
CA ASP A 471 -37.03 -8.10 0.63
C ASP A 471 -36.36 -8.68 1.89
N LEU A 472 -35.54 -7.88 2.58
CA LEU A 472 -34.87 -8.30 3.82
C LEU A 472 -35.83 -8.43 5.00
N ARG A 473 -36.87 -7.59 5.08
CA ARG A 473 -37.93 -7.68 6.10
C ARG A 473 -38.84 -8.88 5.86
N GLU A 474 -39.19 -9.17 4.61
CA GLU A 474 -40.04 -10.30 4.25
C GLU A 474 -39.34 -11.65 4.39
N GLY A 475 -38.00 -11.70 4.35
CA GLY A 475 -37.23 -12.92 4.58
C GLY A 475 -37.49 -14.05 3.59
N LYS A 476 -38.06 -13.76 2.41
CA LYS A 476 -38.53 -14.76 1.41
C LYS A 476 -37.46 -15.78 0.99
N ARG A 477 -36.18 -15.41 1.06
CA ARG A 477 -35.04 -16.26 0.67
C ARG A 477 -34.24 -16.80 1.86
N GLY A 478 -34.79 -16.63 3.07
CA GLY A 478 -34.24 -17.10 4.33
C GLY A 478 -34.02 -15.98 5.33
N GLU A 479 -34.03 -16.36 6.60
CA GLU A 479 -33.68 -15.48 7.71
C GLU A 479 -32.24 -15.72 8.15
N HIS A 480 -31.48 -14.63 8.26
CA HIS A 480 -30.12 -14.65 8.76
C HIS A 480 -29.79 -13.31 9.42
N ALA A 481 -28.92 -13.32 10.44
CA ALA A 481 -28.54 -12.11 11.18
C ALA A 481 -28.00 -11.00 10.25
N SER A 482 -27.31 -11.37 9.17
CA SER A 482 -26.80 -10.42 8.17
C SER A 482 -27.90 -9.59 7.49
N ASN A 483 -29.16 -10.02 7.50
CA ASN A 483 -30.28 -9.21 6.98
C ASN A 483 -30.42 -7.88 7.74
N LEU A 484 -30.03 -7.85 9.02
CA LEU A 484 -30.07 -6.65 9.84
C LEU A 484 -29.03 -5.60 9.43
N GLY A 485 -27.97 -5.99 8.72
CA GLY A 485 -26.87 -5.09 8.36
C GLY A 485 -27.36 -3.90 7.54
N ALA A 486 -28.07 -4.16 6.44
CA ALA A 486 -28.64 -3.12 5.59
C ALA A 486 -29.77 -2.34 6.29
N LEU A 487 -30.61 -3.03 7.07
CA LEU A 487 -31.71 -2.39 7.81
C LEU A 487 -31.16 -1.35 8.79
N ILE A 488 -30.15 -1.71 9.58
CA ILE A 488 -29.52 -0.80 10.55
C ILE A 488 -28.79 0.31 9.81
N ALA A 489 -28.05 0.01 8.74
CA ALA A 489 -27.34 1.02 7.97
C ALA A 489 -28.27 2.12 7.44
N ALA A 490 -29.42 1.76 6.85
CA ALA A 490 -30.41 2.71 6.35
C ALA A 490 -31.01 3.58 7.46
N GLU A 491 -31.33 2.97 8.61
CA GLU A 491 -31.89 3.69 9.75
C GLU A 491 -30.89 4.71 10.34
N LEU A 492 -29.60 4.37 10.41
CA LEU A 492 -28.58 5.25 10.97
C LEU A 492 -28.28 6.49 10.10
N VAL A 493 -28.60 6.44 8.81
CA VAL A 493 -28.44 7.59 7.89
C VAL A 493 -29.77 8.28 7.56
N ALA A 494 -30.88 7.81 8.12
CA ALA A 494 -32.20 8.35 7.85
C ALA A 494 -32.26 9.83 8.24
N GLY A 495 -32.66 10.69 7.29
CA GLY A 495 -32.75 12.13 7.50
C GLY A 495 -31.41 12.89 7.51
N THR A 496 -30.26 12.24 7.32
CA THR A 496 -28.94 12.92 7.32
C THR A 496 -28.43 13.29 5.92
N GLY A 497 -29.07 12.78 4.86
CA GLY A 497 -28.62 12.94 3.47
C GLY A 497 -27.36 12.13 3.11
N LYS A 498 -26.93 11.23 4.00
CA LYS A 498 -25.73 10.40 3.82
C LYS A 498 -26.12 9.03 3.25
N PRO A 499 -25.26 8.38 2.44
CA PRO A 499 -25.59 7.10 1.85
C PRO A 499 -25.41 5.93 2.84
N ALA A 500 -26.25 4.91 2.66
CA ALA A 500 -26.09 3.59 3.23
C ALA A 500 -25.81 2.57 2.11
N PHE A 501 -24.85 1.68 2.34
CA PHE A 501 -24.40 0.69 1.37
C PHE A 501 -24.48 -0.74 1.90
N ILE A 502 -24.61 -1.69 0.98
CA ILE A 502 -24.07 -3.04 1.16
C ILE A 502 -22.96 -3.29 0.15
N VAL A 503 -22.02 -4.18 0.46
CA VAL A 503 -20.93 -4.57 -0.45
C VAL A 503 -20.93 -6.08 -0.59
N ASP A 504 -20.89 -6.57 -1.84
CA ASP A 504 -20.67 -7.97 -2.21
C ASP A 504 -21.41 -8.99 -1.30
N PRO A 505 -22.77 -8.98 -1.28
CA PRO A 505 -23.53 -9.88 -0.41
C PRO A 505 -23.21 -11.36 -0.67
N VAL A 506 -23.58 -12.24 0.27
CA VAL A 506 -23.37 -13.70 0.13
C VAL A 506 -24.11 -14.32 -1.07
N VAL A 507 -25.05 -13.58 -1.67
CA VAL A 507 -25.86 -13.97 -2.83
C VAL A 507 -25.36 -13.38 -4.16
N VAL A 508 -24.11 -12.91 -4.21
CA VAL A 508 -23.50 -12.52 -5.49
C VAL A 508 -23.55 -13.71 -6.45
N ASP A 509 -24.19 -13.50 -7.59
CA ASP A 509 -24.42 -14.50 -8.63
C ASP A 509 -24.20 -13.83 -10.00
N GLU A 510 -23.03 -14.09 -10.57
CA GLU A 510 -22.62 -13.67 -11.91
C GLU A 510 -22.36 -14.89 -12.82
N VAL A 511 -22.74 -16.08 -12.36
CA VAL A 511 -22.42 -17.31 -13.06
C VAL A 511 -23.34 -17.48 -14.26
N GLU A 512 -22.80 -18.03 -15.34
CA GLU A 512 -23.59 -18.38 -16.51
C GLU A 512 -24.63 -19.46 -16.17
N GLU A 513 -25.77 -19.49 -16.86
CA GLU A 513 -26.82 -20.49 -16.59
C GLU A 513 -26.33 -21.94 -16.78
N LYS A 514 -25.33 -22.17 -17.65
CA LYS A 514 -24.67 -23.48 -17.81
C LYS A 514 -24.08 -24.00 -16.51
N VAL A 515 -23.59 -23.09 -15.66
CA VAL A 515 -23.04 -23.41 -14.35
C VAL A 515 -24.18 -23.96 -13.47
N LYS A 516 -25.37 -23.35 -13.49
CA LYS A 516 -26.49 -23.74 -12.61
C LYS A 516 -27.09 -25.13 -12.89
N ILE A 517 -26.75 -25.77 -14.01
CA ILE A 517 -27.25 -27.09 -14.41
C ILE A 517 -26.51 -28.20 -13.65
N THR A 518 -27.23 -29.01 -12.86
CA THR A 518 -26.67 -30.11 -12.05
C THR A 518 -26.90 -31.51 -12.64
N GLY A 519 -27.72 -31.61 -13.68
CA GLY A 519 -28.23 -32.87 -14.23
C GLY A 519 -29.60 -33.29 -13.71
N VAL A 520 -30.18 -32.57 -12.74
CA VAL A 520 -31.54 -32.80 -12.22
C VAL A 520 -32.35 -31.50 -12.29
N LYS A 521 -33.49 -31.53 -12.99
CA LYS A 521 -34.31 -30.33 -13.28
C LYS A 521 -34.81 -29.64 -12.01
N GLU A 522 -35.15 -30.40 -10.98
CA GLU A 522 -35.67 -29.92 -9.70
C GLU A 522 -34.58 -29.43 -8.74
N LEU A 523 -33.29 -29.59 -9.07
CA LEU A 523 -32.15 -29.26 -8.20
C LEU A 523 -31.12 -28.38 -8.91
N PRO A 524 -31.47 -27.17 -9.38
CA PRO A 524 -30.49 -26.23 -9.92
C PRO A 524 -29.47 -25.81 -8.83
N ARG A 525 -28.21 -25.61 -9.24
CA ARG A 525 -27.14 -25.12 -8.35
C ARG A 525 -27.49 -23.69 -7.91
N ARG A 526 -27.45 -23.44 -6.61
CA ARG A 526 -27.58 -22.09 -6.03
C ARG A 526 -26.20 -21.51 -5.78
N VAL A 527 -25.98 -20.26 -6.13
CA VAL A 527 -24.71 -19.58 -5.86
C VAL A 527 -24.80 -18.89 -4.51
N VAL A 528 -24.13 -19.46 -3.51
CA VAL A 528 -23.98 -18.85 -2.18
C VAL A 528 -22.58 -19.11 -1.67
N SER A 529 -21.81 -18.05 -1.48
CA SER A 529 -20.39 -18.16 -1.14
C SER A 529 -19.91 -17.05 -0.21
N HIS A 530 -18.61 -17.07 0.11
CA HIS A 530 -17.92 -15.98 0.81
C HIS A 530 -17.53 -14.87 -0.18
N ALA A 531 -18.47 -14.40 -1.02
CA ALA A 531 -18.23 -13.48 -2.13
C ALA A 531 -17.45 -12.23 -1.72
N LEU A 532 -17.87 -11.56 -0.63
CA LEU A 532 -17.17 -10.40 -0.05
C LEU A 532 -15.68 -10.66 0.15
N ASN A 533 -15.32 -11.78 0.78
CA ASN A 533 -13.92 -12.11 1.06
C ASN A 533 -13.16 -12.50 -0.22
N GLN A 534 -13.79 -13.25 -1.13
CA GLN A 534 -13.14 -13.68 -2.36
C GLN A 534 -12.82 -12.49 -3.29
N ILE A 535 -13.80 -11.62 -3.52
CA ILE A 535 -13.65 -10.42 -4.36
C ILE A 535 -12.67 -9.45 -3.71
N ALA A 536 -12.74 -9.23 -2.40
CA ALA A 536 -11.77 -8.38 -1.70
C ALA A 536 -10.33 -8.93 -1.82
N THR A 537 -10.16 -10.24 -1.77
CA THR A 537 -8.85 -10.90 -1.95
C THR A 537 -8.34 -10.73 -3.38
N ALA A 538 -9.21 -10.88 -4.39
CA ALA A 538 -8.86 -10.65 -5.79
C ALA A 538 -8.50 -9.18 -6.06
N ARG A 539 -9.26 -8.22 -5.51
CA ARG A 539 -8.96 -6.77 -5.59
C ARG A 539 -7.63 -6.44 -4.94
N ARG A 540 -7.34 -6.99 -3.76
CA ARG A 540 -6.03 -6.81 -3.11
C ARG A 540 -4.88 -7.35 -3.96
N PHE A 541 -5.05 -8.52 -4.58
CA PHE A 541 -4.05 -9.09 -5.48
C PHE A 541 -3.79 -8.19 -6.71
N ALA A 542 -4.83 -7.55 -7.24
CA ALA A 542 -4.72 -6.58 -8.33
C ALA A 542 -3.98 -5.30 -7.89
N GLU A 543 -4.33 -4.74 -6.72
CA GLU A 543 -3.67 -3.57 -6.12
C GLU A 543 -2.16 -3.82 -5.93
N GLU A 544 -1.77 -5.00 -5.44
CA GLU A 544 -0.37 -5.41 -5.25
C GLU A 544 0.41 -5.54 -6.58
N ARG A 545 -0.28 -5.52 -7.72
CA ARG A 545 0.28 -5.59 -9.08
C ARG A 545 0.06 -4.32 -9.89
N GLU A 546 -0.44 -3.24 -9.27
CA GLU A 546 -0.73 -1.98 -9.97
C GLU A 546 -1.70 -2.18 -11.14
N THR A 547 -2.69 -3.05 -10.95
CA THR A 547 -3.73 -3.33 -11.95
C THR A 547 -5.11 -3.38 -11.29
N PHE A 548 -6.12 -3.70 -12.09
CA PHE A 548 -7.52 -3.71 -11.70
C PHE A 548 -8.06 -5.14 -11.64
N TYR A 549 -9.08 -5.36 -10.82
CA TYR A 549 -9.74 -6.67 -10.70
C TYR A 549 -10.32 -7.13 -12.04
N GLU A 550 -10.76 -6.17 -12.83
CA GLU A 550 -11.33 -6.31 -14.17
C GLU A 550 -10.30 -6.81 -15.20
N ARG A 551 -9.01 -6.91 -14.83
CA ARG A 551 -7.92 -7.31 -15.72
C ARG A 551 -7.24 -8.61 -15.34
N ILE A 552 -7.58 -9.20 -14.18
CA ILE A 552 -6.94 -10.42 -13.68
C ILE A 552 -7.84 -11.66 -13.82
N ASN A 553 -7.19 -12.82 -13.87
CA ASN A 553 -7.78 -14.15 -13.87
C ASN A 553 -7.25 -14.92 -12.65
N VAL A 554 -8.07 -15.15 -11.64
CA VAL A 554 -7.62 -15.81 -10.39
C VAL A 554 -8.62 -16.85 -9.90
N ILE A 555 -8.10 -17.89 -9.25
CA ILE A 555 -8.93 -18.81 -8.46
C ILE A 555 -8.78 -18.42 -7.00
N VAL A 556 -9.89 -18.19 -6.29
CA VAL A 556 -9.86 -17.82 -4.87
C VAL A 556 -10.44 -18.95 -4.03
N ALA A 557 -9.64 -19.53 -3.14
CA ALA A 557 -10.05 -20.54 -2.18
C ALA A 557 -10.14 -19.93 -0.79
N HIS A 558 -11.36 -19.62 -0.36
CA HIS A 558 -11.65 -19.23 1.02
C HIS A 558 -11.81 -20.50 1.87
N MET A 559 -10.97 -20.66 2.88
CA MET A 559 -10.89 -21.84 3.73
C MET A 559 -11.10 -21.47 5.20
N GLY A 560 -12.33 -21.67 5.70
CA GLY A 560 -12.72 -21.41 7.09
C GLY A 560 -13.66 -22.49 7.60
N GLY A 561 -14.64 -22.11 8.44
CA GLY A 561 -15.66 -23.05 8.93
C GLY A 561 -16.49 -23.66 7.78
N GLY A 562 -16.60 -22.95 6.66
CA GLY A 562 -16.96 -23.48 5.34
C GLY A 562 -15.86 -23.22 4.33
N ILE A 563 -15.85 -23.99 3.24
CA ILE A 563 -14.90 -23.79 2.15
C ILE A 563 -15.65 -23.44 0.88
N THR A 564 -15.20 -22.38 0.21
CA THR A 564 -15.69 -21.97 -1.10
C THR A 564 -14.50 -21.70 -2.01
N VAL A 565 -14.50 -22.28 -3.19
CA VAL A 565 -13.48 -22.12 -4.22
C VAL A 565 -14.15 -21.55 -5.45
N GLY A 566 -13.73 -20.35 -5.87
CA GLY A 566 -14.37 -19.63 -6.96
C GLY A 566 -13.40 -19.18 -8.04
N ALA A 567 -13.89 -19.14 -9.28
CA ALA A 567 -13.18 -18.67 -10.46
C ALA A 567 -13.55 -17.22 -10.74
N HIS A 568 -12.53 -16.36 -10.83
CA HIS A 568 -12.68 -14.95 -11.15
C HIS A 568 -11.96 -14.66 -12.47
N ARG A 569 -12.69 -14.24 -13.50
CA ARG A 569 -12.12 -13.91 -14.81
C ARG A 569 -12.50 -12.49 -15.16
N LYS A 570 -11.49 -11.63 -15.35
CA LYS A 570 -11.64 -10.23 -15.79
C LYS A 570 -12.72 -9.47 -15.02
N GLY A 571 -12.67 -9.57 -13.69
CA GLY A 571 -13.60 -8.90 -12.80
C GLY A 571 -14.94 -9.60 -12.58
N HIS A 572 -15.18 -10.76 -13.20
CA HIS A 572 -16.44 -11.48 -13.07
C HIS A 572 -16.30 -12.75 -12.24
N TYR A 573 -17.28 -13.01 -11.38
CA TYR A 573 -17.32 -14.17 -10.50
C TYR A 573 -18.08 -15.34 -11.16
N LEU A 574 -17.38 -16.11 -11.99
CA LEU A 574 -17.99 -16.96 -13.02
C LEU A 574 -18.39 -18.36 -12.56
N ASP A 575 -17.74 -18.92 -11.54
CA ASP A 575 -18.10 -20.22 -10.99
C ASP A 575 -17.68 -20.30 -9.51
N VAL A 576 -18.53 -20.86 -8.66
CA VAL A 576 -18.23 -21.20 -7.27
C VAL A 576 -19.18 -22.31 -6.79
N ASN A 577 -18.72 -23.13 -5.85
CA ASN A 577 -19.57 -24.07 -5.13
C ASN A 577 -20.51 -23.38 -4.13
N ASN A 578 -21.68 -23.98 -3.87
CA ASN A 578 -22.57 -23.59 -2.77
C ASN A 578 -21.98 -23.98 -1.41
N GLY A 579 -21.11 -23.13 -0.88
CA GLY A 579 -20.49 -23.36 0.41
C GLY A 579 -21.49 -23.41 1.55
N LEU A 580 -22.64 -22.72 1.46
CA LEU A 580 -23.62 -22.63 2.55
C LEU A 580 -24.36 -23.95 2.77
N ASP A 581 -24.80 -24.60 1.69
CA ASP A 581 -25.61 -25.82 1.71
C ASP A 581 -24.76 -27.10 1.56
N GLY A 582 -23.43 -26.99 1.67
CA GLY A 582 -22.51 -28.14 1.78
C GLY A 582 -22.01 -28.70 0.45
N GLU A 583 -22.10 -27.98 -0.66
CA GLU A 583 -21.44 -28.36 -1.92
C GLU A 583 -19.93 -28.07 -1.85
N GLY A 584 -19.11 -28.94 -2.42
CA GLY A 584 -17.66 -28.75 -2.56
C GLY A 584 -16.85 -29.64 -1.60
N PRO A 585 -15.62 -29.24 -1.20
CA PRO A 585 -14.82 -30.01 -0.28
C PRO A 585 -15.42 -29.98 1.13
N PHE A 586 -15.26 -31.06 1.89
CA PHE A 586 -15.63 -31.02 3.31
C PHE A 586 -14.76 -30.01 4.07
N SER A 587 -15.31 -29.42 5.12
CA SER A 587 -14.68 -28.37 5.92
C SER A 587 -14.61 -28.79 7.39
N PRO A 588 -14.14 -27.93 8.31
CA PRO A 588 -14.18 -28.24 9.73
C PRO A 588 -15.59 -28.54 10.28
N GLN A 589 -16.65 -27.99 9.68
CA GLN A 589 -18.03 -28.07 10.21
C GLN A 589 -19.07 -28.56 9.20
N ARG A 590 -18.67 -28.92 7.97
CA ARG A 590 -19.57 -29.29 6.87
C ARG A 590 -19.07 -30.56 6.19
N SER A 591 -20.01 -31.42 5.79
CA SER A 591 -19.70 -32.71 5.17
C SER A 591 -19.13 -32.58 3.75
N GLY A 592 -19.35 -31.46 3.08
CA GLY A 592 -19.05 -31.32 1.65
C GLY A 592 -19.94 -32.20 0.77
N SER A 593 -19.59 -32.32 -0.51
CA SER A 593 -20.31 -33.12 -1.49
C SER A 593 -20.24 -34.62 -1.15
N LEU A 594 -21.40 -35.27 -1.07
CA LEU A 594 -21.54 -36.69 -0.73
C LEU A 594 -22.04 -37.52 -1.92
N PRO A 595 -21.75 -38.84 -1.98
CA PRO A 595 -22.32 -39.73 -2.99
C PRO A 595 -23.85 -39.78 -2.90
N PRO A 596 -24.60 -39.38 -3.95
CA PRO A 596 -26.06 -39.23 -3.85
C PRO A 596 -26.81 -40.52 -3.47
N GLY A 597 -26.42 -41.67 -4.03
CA GLY A 597 -27.06 -42.96 -3.71
C GLY A 597 -26.95 -43.32 -2.23
N GLN A 598 -25.75 -43.18 -1.65
CA GLN A 598 -25.52 -43.47 -0.23
C GLN A 598 -26.23 -42.46 0.68
N LEU A 599 -26.30 -41.19 0.28
CA LEU A 599 -27.04 -40.18 1.03
C LEU A 599 -28.55 -40.49 1.05
N ILE A 600 -29.11 -40.94 -0.07
CA ILE A 600 -30.52 -41.35 -0.16
C ILE A 600 -30.77 -42.53 0.79
N ASP A 601 -29.96 -43.59 0.71
CA ASP A 601 -30.08 -44.74 1.60
C ASP A 601 -30.00 -44.34 3.08
N LEU A 602 -29.10 -43.40 3.42
CA LEU A 602 -28.97 -42.88 4.78
C LEU A 602 -30.20 -42.07 5.22
N CYS A 603 -30.75 -41.22 4.34
CA CYS A 603 -31.96 -40.44 4.61
C CYS A 603 -33.18 -41.31 4.91
N PHE A 604 -33.26 -42.50 4.28
CA PHE A 604 -34.38 -43.43 4.45
C PHE A 604 -34.06 -44.63 5.36
N SER A 605 -32.89 -44.65 6.00
CA SER A 605 -32.46 -45.73 6.89
C SER A 605 -33.23 -45.82 8.22
N GLY A 606 -34.01 -44.79 8.55
CA GLY A 606 -34.67 -44.63 9.86
C GLY A 606 -33.74 -44.18 11.00
N LYS A 607 -32.44 -44.00 10.74
CA LYS A 607 -31.44 -43.61 11.76
C LYS A 607 -31.46 -42.12 12.10
N TYR A 608 -31.80 -41.27 11.14
CA TYR A 608 -31.70 -39.82 11.28
C TYR A 608 -33.00 -39.15 10.84
N THR A 609 -33.38 -38.11 11.57
CA THR A 609 -34.40 -37.16 11.15
C THR A 609 -33.84 -36.21 10.09
N LYS A 610 -34.74 -35.55 9.35
CA LYS A 610 -34.36 -34.49 8.40
C LYS A 610 -33.52 -33.38 9.04
N THR A 611 -33.81 -33.04 10.31
CA THR A 611 -33.08 -32.00 11.05
C THR A 611 -31.66 -32.45 11.37
N GLU A 612 -31.49 -33.69 11.84
CA GLU A 612 -30.16 -34.25 12.11
C GLU A 612 -29.34 -34.40 10.82
N MET A 613 -29.95 -34.84 9.72
CA MET A 613 -29.28 -34.89 8.42
C MET A 613 -28.83 -33.50 7.94
N LYS A 614 -29.64 -32.46 8.15
CA LYS A 614 -29.23 -31.08 7.86
C LYS A 614 -28.07 -30.61 8.74
N LEU A 615 -28.02 -31.04 9.99
CA LEU A 615 -26.96 -30.69 10.93
C LEU A 615 -25.64 -31.42 10.60
N LEU A 616 -25.72 -32.68 10.16
CA LEU A 616 -24.58 -33.42 9.62
C LEU A 616 -24.02 -32.76 8.36
N ASN A 617 -24.89 -32.23 7.48
CA ASN A 617 -24.43 -31.44 6.34
C ASN A 617 -23.77 -30.12 6.76
N LYS A 618 -24.37 -29.41 7.72
CA LYS A 618 -23.96 -28.08 8.16
C LYS A 618 -24.08 -27.92 9.68
N GLY A 619 -22.94 -27.88 10.36
CA GLY A 619 -22.82 -27.55 11.78
C GLY A 619 -22.18 -28.65 12.62
N ARG A 620 -22.29 -29.93 12.20
CA ARG A 620 -21.65 -31.06 12.87
C ARG A 620 -20.94 -32.04 11.94
N GLY A 621 -20.88 -31.78 10.64
CA GLY A 621 -20.15 -32.60 9.67
C GLY A 621 -18.65 -32.30 9.60
N GLY A 622 -17.97 -32.97 8.68
CA GLY A 622 -16.56 -32.68 8.37
C GLY A 622 -15.63 -33.08 9.50
N LEU A 623 -14.65 -32.24 9.86
CA LEU A 623 -13.68 -32.56 10.92
C LEU A 623 -14.34 -32.79 12.29
N ILE A 624 -15.47 -32.11 12.59
CA ILE A 624 -16.21 -32.37 13.82
C ILE A 624 -16.69 -33.82 13.89
N ASP A 625 -17.31 -34.31 12.82
CA ASP A 625 -17.83 -35.68 12.76
C ASP A 625 -16.70 -36.71 12.73
N LEU A 626 -15.66 -36.42 11.93
CA LEU A 626 -14.58 -37.36 11.66
C LEU A 626 -13.52 -37.43 12.77
N LEU A 627 -13.22 -36.33 13.45
CA LEU A 627 -12.11 -36.23 14.42
C LEU A 627 -12.52 -35.64 15.78
N GLY A 628 -13.77 -35.23 15.93
CA GLY A 628 -14.29 -34.64 17.17
C GLY A 628 -13.89 -33.17 17.40
N THR A 629 -13.30 -32.49 16.42
CA THR A 629 -12.83 -31.11 16.57
C THR A 629 -13.00 -30.30 15.28
N ALA A 630 -13.29 -29.01 15.42
CA ALA A 630 -13.24 -28.05 14.31
C ALA A 630 -11.92 -27.26 14.25
N ASP A 631 -11.03 -27.45 15.24
CA ASP A 631 -9.77 -26.71 15.32
C ASP A 631 -8.71 -27.37 14.44
N MET A 632 -8.41 -26.71 13.34
CA MET A 632 -7.39 -27.16 12.40
C MET A 632 -5.99 -27.28 13.03
N ARG A 633 -5.69 -26.47 14.05
CA ARG A 633 -4.40 -26.52 14.76
C ARG A 633 -4.28 -27.79 15.58
N GLU A 634 -5.38 -28.21 16.19
CA GLU A 634 -5.45 -29.46 16.91
C GLU A 634 -5.26 -30.64 15.96
N VAL A 635 -5.92 -30.63 14.80
CA VAL A 635 -5.75 -31.67 13.78
C VAL A 635 -4.30 -31.75 13.32
N GLU A 636 -3.66 -30.62 13.00
CA GLU A 636 -2.24 -30.61 12.60
C GLU A 636 -1.31 -31.14 13.70
N ARG A 637 -1.55 -30.78 14.96
CA ARG A 637 -0.80 -31.35 16.08
C ARG A 637 -0.94 -32.87 16.14
N ARG A 638 -2.16 -33.41 16.01
CA ARG A 638 -2.40 -34.86 15.98
C ARG A 638 -1.66 -35.54 14.82
N VAL A 639 -1.67 -34.93 13.64
CA VAL A 639 -0.92 -35.41 12.46
C VAL A 639 0.58 -35.47 12.75
N ASP A 640 1.14 -34.41 13.34
CA ASP A 640 2.57 -34.33 13.67
C ASP A 640 2.97 -35.29 14.81
N GLU A 641 2.02 -35.64 15.68
CA GLU A 641 2.16 -36.67 16.73
C GLU A 641 1.99 -38.11 16.21
N GLY A 642 1.68 -38.28 14.92
CA GLY A 642 1.56 -39.60 14.26
C GLY A 642 0.19 -40.26 14.38
N ASP A 643 -0.88 -39.51 14.69
CA ASP A 643 -2.26 -40.00 14.62
C ASP A 643 -2.63 -40.34 13.17
N ALA A 644 -2.79 -41.63 12.88
CA ALA A 644 -3.06 -42.14 11.54
C ALA A 644 -4.44 -41.72 11.00
N GLU A 645 -5.45 -41.62 11.86
CA GLU A 645 -6.80 -41.21 11.46
C GLU A 645 -6.81 -39.71 11.13
N ALA A 646 -6.22 -38.88 12.00
CA ALA A 646 -6.05 -37.46 11.74
C ALA A 646 -5.22 -37.20 10.46
N GLY A 647 -4.15 -37.98 10.25
CA GLY A 647 -3.32 -37.95 9.03
C GLY A 647 -4.12 -38.20 7.76
N LEU A 648 -4.94 -39.25 7.76
CA LEU A 648 -5.77 -39.61 6.62
C LEU A 648 -6.85 -38.55 6.35
N VAL A 649 -7.57 -38.11 7.38
CA VAL A 649 -8.64 -37.10 7.25
C VAL A 649 -8.07 -35.76 6.80
N TYR A 650 -6.94 -35.32 7.37
CA TYR A 650 -6.22 -34.12 6.92
C TYR A 650 -5.87 -34.22 5.44
N SER A 651 -5.21 -35.31 5.03
CA SER A 651 -4.81 -35.52 3.64
C SER A 651 -6.02 -35.53 2.69
N ALA A 652 -7.14 -36.12 3.11
CA ALA A 652 -8.37 -36.15 2.33
C ALA A 652 -8.96 -34.74 2.15
N MET A 653 -8.95 -33.90 3.20
CA MET A 653 -9.45 -32.53 3.12
C MET A 653 -8.62 -31.71 2.14
N VAL A 654 -7.30 -31.74 2.27
CA VAL A 654 -6.37 -31.01 1.40
C VAL A 654 -6.55 -31.44 -0.05
N TYR A 655 -6.65 -32.75 -0.28
CA TYR A 655 -6.88 -33.33 -1.60
C TYR A 655 -8.20 -32.84 -2.22
N GLN A 656 -9.29 -32.81 -1.45
CA GLN A 656 -10.57 -32.32 -1.97
C GLN A 656 -10.54 -30.82 -2.28
N ILE A 657 -9.88 -30.00 -1.46
CA ILE A 657 -9.70 -28.58 -1.74
C ILE A 657 -8.92 -28.40 -3.05
N ALA A 658 -7.80 -29.09 -3.22
CA ALA A 658 -7.01 -29.04 -4.44
C ALA A 658 -7.81 -29.48 -5.67
N LYS A 659 -8.59 -30.55 -5.57
CA LYS A 659 -9.50 -30.98 -6.65
C LYS A 659 -10.47 -29.88 -7.06
N ASN A 660 -11.10 -29.22 -6.10
CA ASN A 660 -12.03 -28.12 -6.39
C ASN A 660 -11.33 -26.92 -7.04
N ILE A 661 -10.09 -26.60 -6.63
CA ILE A 661 -9.28 -25.58 -7.31
C ILE A 661 -9.03 -25.98 -8.77
N THR A 662 -8.52 -27.19 -9.01
CA THR A 662 -8.19 -27.64 -10.37
C THR A 662 -9.41 -27.81 -11.27
N ALA A 663 -10.58 -28.11 -10.69
CA ALA A 663 -11.83 -28.29 -11.43
C ALA A 663 -12.37 -26.99 -12.06
N LEU A 664 -11.88 -25.83 -11.61
CA LEU A 664 -12.29 -24.52 -12.12
C LEU A 664 -11.53 -24.08 -13.38
N ALA A 665 -10.52 -24.83 -13.83
CA ALA A 665 -9.77 -24.47 -15.05
C ALA A 665 -10.66 -24.20 -16.29
N PRO A 666 -11.76 -24.94 -16.54
CA PRO A 666 -12.65 -24.66 -17.67
C PRO A 666 -13.37 -23.31 -17.59
N ALA A 667 -13.54 -22.72 -16.40
CA ALA A 667 -14.18 -21.40 -16.23
C ALA A 667 -13.37 -20.26 -16.87
N PHE A 668 -12.10 -20.52 -17.20
CA PHE A 668 -11.20 -19.57 -17.86
C PHE A 668 -11.16 -19.74 -19.39
N GLU A 669 -11.84 -20.75 -19.95
CA GLU A 669 -11.95 -21.00 -21.40
C GLU A 669 -10.60 -21.01 -22.14
N GLY A 670 -9.55 -21.49 -21.46
CA GLY A 670 -8.18 -21.57 -22.00
C GLY A 670 -7.33 -20.33 -21.76
N GLU A 671 -7.87 -19.26 -21.17
CA GLU A 671 -7.06 -18.12 -20.74
C GLU A 671 -6.11 -18.51 -19.58
N PRO A 672 -4.91 -17.90 -19.51
CA PRO A 672 -4.02 -18.07 -18.38
C PRO A 672 -4.67 -17.65 -17.06
N ILE A 673 -4.38 -18.42 -16.01
CA ILE A 673 -4.71 -18.07 -14.63
C ILE A 673 -3.50 -17.35 -14.04
N ASP A 674 -3.67 -16.13 -13.55
CA ASP A 674 -2.60 -15.31 -12.99
C ASP A 674 -2.10 -15.84 -11.64
N ALA A 675 -3.01 -16.36 -10.81
CA ALA A 675 -2.68 -16.97 -9.52
C ALA A 675 -3.83 -17.75 -8.88
N ILE A 676 -3.47 -18.61 -7.94
CA ILE A 676 -4.38 -19.20 -6.94
C ILE A 676 -4.22 -18.41 -5.64
N LEU A 677 -5.31 -17.86 -5.13
CA LEU A 677 -5.32 -17.06 -3.90
C LEU A 677 -5.94 -17.88 -2.76
N LEU A 678 -5.14 -18.19 -1.75
CA LEU A 678 -5.57 -18.91 -0.56
C LEU A 678 -5.89 -17.92 0.56
N THR A 679 -7.13 -17.94 1.05
CA THR A 679 -7.62 -17.00 2.08
C THR A 679 -8.45 -17.72 3.14
N GLY A 680 -8.94 -16.99 4.14
CA GLY A 680 -9.68 -17.54 5.28
C GLY A 680 -8.79 -18.01 6.43
N GLY A 681 -9.42 -18.50 7.49
CA GLY A 681 -8.74 -18.87 8.74
C GLY A 681 -7.65 -19.92 8.57
N MET A 682 -7.88 -20.92 7.72
CA MET A 682 -6.99 -22.07 7.50
C MET A 682 -5.75 -21.71 6.67
N ALA A 683 -5.77 -20.63 5.90
CA ALA A 683 -4.62 -20.16 5.11
C ALA A 683 -3.40 -19.74 5.96
N ARG A 684 -3.53 -19.70 7.30
CA ARG A 684 -2.41 -19.54 8.24
C ARG A 684 -1.54 -20.79 8.38
N SER A 685 -2.06 -21.97 8.02
CA SER A 685 -1.30 -23.21 8.07
C SER A 685 -0.27 -23.28 6.94
N LYS A 686 1.01 -23.30 7.30
CA LYS A 686 2.11 -23.48 6.34
C LYS A 686 2.06 -24.87 5.70
N LYS A 687 1.66 -25.89 6.47
CA LYS A 687 1.55 -27.29 6.00
C LYS A 687 0.47 -27.40 4.92
N LEU A 688 -0.72 -26.86 5.19
CA LEU A 688 -1.84 -26.86 4.24
C LEU A 688 -1.49 -26.10 2.97
N VAL A 689 -0.90 -24.90 3.10
CA VAL A 689 -0.46 -24.10 1.96
C VAL A 689 0.57 -24.85 1.11
N ALA A 690 1.56 -25.50 1.72
CA ALA A 690 2.59 -26.24 1.00
C ALA A 690 1.99 -27.44 0.23
N ASP A 691 1.10 -28.20 0.87
CA ASP A 691 0.46 -29.34 0.22
C ASP A 691 -0.48 -28.91 -0.93
N LEU A 692 -1.29 -27.84 -0.73
CA LEU A 692 -2.11 -27.27 -1.79
C LEU A 692 -1.26 -26.79 -2.96
N THR A 693 -0.17 -26.07 -2.69
CA THR A 693 0.77 -25.59 -3.72
C THR A 693 1.34 -26.75 -4.53
N ARG A 694 1.71 -27.86 -3.88
CA ARG A 694 2.16 -29.07 -4.56
C ARG A 694 1.07 -29.67 -5.43
N TYR A 695 -0.15 -29.79 -4.93
CA TYR A 695 -1.25 -30.44 -5.67
C TYR A 695 -1.76 -29.61 -6.85
N THR A 696 -1.66 -28.29 -6.80
CA THR A 696 -2.20 -27.39 -7.84
C THR A 696 -1.14 -26.92 -8.84
N VAL A 697 0.10 -27.42 -8.75
CA VAL A 697 1.22 -27.01 -9.62
C VAL A 697 0.93 -27.20 -11.11
N SER A 698 0.06 -28.17 -11.46
CA SER A 698 -0.34 -28.44 -12.85
C SER A 698 -1.10 -27.30 -13.53
N LEU A 699 -1.60 -26.32 -12.77
CA LEU A 699 -2.25 -25.12 -13.33
C LEU A 699 -1.25 -24.08 -13.85
N GLY A 700 0.07 -24.25 -13.59
CA GLY A 700 1.11 -23.40 -14.16
C GLY A 700 1.15 -21.96 -13.63
N CYS A 701 0.48 -21.67 -12.51
CA CYS A 701 0.40 -20.34 -11.92
C CYS A 701 0.86 -20.31 -10.45
N PRO A 702 1.33 -19.15 -9.94
CA PRO A 702 1.77 -19.02 -8.56
C PRO A 702 0.62 -19.10 -7.55
N VAL A 703 0.91 -19.63 -6.36
CA VAL A 703 0.02 -19.57 -5.20
C VAL A 703 0.37 -18.33 -4.35
N LYS A 704 -0.64 -17.55 -3.97
CA LYS A 704 -0.51 -16.40 -3.05
C LYS A 704 -1.43 -16.59 -1.85
N VAL A 705 -0.95 -16.19 -0.67
CA VAL A 705 -1.65 -16.43 0.60
C VAL A 705 -2.05 -15.10 1.23
N TYR A 706 -3.34 -14.98 1.55
CA TYR A 706 -3.96 -13.83 2.21
C TYR A 706 -4.67 -14.33 3.47
N PRO A 707 -3.94 -14.59 4.57
CA PRO A 707 -4.52 -15.29 5.73
C PRO A 707 -5.59 -14.47 6.45
N GLY A 708 -6.65 -15.15 6.89
CA GLY A 708 -7.72 -14.56 7.69
C GLY A 708 -8.89 -14.01 6.88
N GLU A 709 -9.70 -13.19 7.53
CA GLU A 709 -10.91 -12.61 6.96
C GLU A 709 -10.89 -11.10 7.17
N ASN A 710 -10.96 -10.36 6.07
CA ASN A 710 -10.95 -8.89 6.08
C ASN A 710 -12.34 -8.33 5.75
N GLU A 711 -13.42 -8.97 6.26
CA GLU A 711 -14.80 -8.57 5.94
C GLU A 711 -15.07 -7.10 6.28
N MET A 712 -14.59 -6.62 7.45
CA MET A 712 -14.79 -5.22 7.88
C MET A 712 -14.09 -4.24 6.92
N ALA A 713 -12.82 -4.51 6.61
CA ALA A 713 -12.05 -3.68 5.67
C ALA A 713 -12.62 -3.77 4.24
N ALA A 714 -13.15 -4.92 3.83
CA ALA A 714 -13.78 -5.09 2.51
C ALA A 714 -15.05 -4.24 2.38
N LEU A 715 -15.90 -4.22 3.40
CA LEU A 715 -17.09 -3.37 3.46
C LEU A 715 -16.71 -1.89 3.45
N ALA A 716 -15.71 -1.49 4.25
CA ALA A 716 -15.20 -0.12 4.25
C ALA A 716 -14.67 0.29 2.87
N LYS A 717 -13.80 -0.53 2.27
CA LYS A 717 -13.21 -0.28 0.95
C LYS A 717 -14.28 -0.15 -0.14
N GLY A 718 -15.35 -0.93 -0.11
CA GLY A 718 -16.47 -0.77 -1.05
C GLY A 718 -17.11 0.62 -0.97
N ALA A 719 -17.48 1.04 0.25
CA ALA A 719 -18.03 2.37 0.49
C ALA A 719 -17.05 3.50 0.11
N LEU A 720 -15.78 3.36 0.47
CA LEU A 720 -14.74 4.36 0.19
C LEU A 720 -14.52 4.54 -1.31
N ARG A 721 -14.58 3.47 -2.12
CA ARG A 721 -14.48 3.59 -3.59
C ARG A 721 -15.64 4.40 -4.15
N VAL A 722 -16.86 4.23 -3.63
CA VAL A 722 -18.02 5.04 -4.04
C VAL A 722 -17.85 6.49 -3.62
N LEU A 723 -17.48 6.75 -2.37
CA LEU A 723 -17.30 8.12 -1.85
C LEU A 723 -16.17 8.87 -2.58
N ALA A 724 -15.13 8.16 -3.00
CA ALA A 724 -14.02 8.71 -3.79
C ALA A 724 -14.30 8.80 -5.30
N GLY A 725 -15.50 8.42 -5.77
CA GLY A 725 -15.88 8.45 -7.18
C GLY A 725 -15.19 7.41 -8.07
N ARG A 726 -14.56 6.39 -7.47
CA ARG A 726 -13.85 5.30 -8.18
C ARG A 726 -14.78 4.13 -8.55
N GLU A 727 -15.93 4.03 -7.91
CA GLU A 727 -16.97 3.04 -8.19
C GLU A 727 -18.34 3.73 -8.17
N VAL A 728 -19.24 3.35 -9.07
CA VAL A 728 -20.62 3.82 -9.04
C VAL A 728 -21.46 2.82 -8.25
N ALA A 729 -22.14 3.29 -7.19
CA ALA A 729 -23.05 2.44 -6.43
C ALA A 729 -24.25 2.01 -7.29
N LYS A 730 -24.63 0.74 -7.19
CA LYS A 730 -25.75 0.13 -7.93
C LYS A 730 -27.06 0.24 -7.14
N ASP A 731 -28.18 0.26 -7.85
CA ASP A 731 -29.52 0.32 -7.24
C ASP A 731 -30.24 -1.03 -7.29
N TYR A 732 -30.72 -1.48 -6.15
CA TYR A 732 -31.52 -2.70 -6.04
C TYR A 732 -32.98 -2.42 -6.40
N LEU A 733 -33.37 -2.75 -7.63
CA LEU A 733 -34.71 -2.49 -8.15
C LEU A 733 -35.75 -3.54 -7.69
N PRO A 734 -37.05 -3.20 -7.63
CA PRO A 734 -38.13 -4.16 -7.39
C PRO A 734 -38.06 -5.35 -8.35
N ALA A 735 -38.61 -6.51 -7.95
CA ALA A 735 -38.73 -7.63 -8.87
C ALA A 735 -39.78 -7.27 -9.93
N ASN A 736 -39.42 -7.42 -11.21
CA ASN A 736 -40.36 -7.31 -12.32
C ASN A 736 -41.38 -8.45 -12.29
#